data_AF-A0A151PFY5-F1
#
_entry.id   AF-A0A151PFY5-F1
#
_cell.length_a   1.000
_cell.length_b   1.000
_cell.length_c   1.000
_cell.angle_alpha   90.00
_cell.angle_beta   90.00
_cell.angle_gamma   90.00
#
_symmetry.space_group_name_H-M   'P 1'
#
loop_
_entity.id
_entity.type
_entity.pdbx_description
1 polymer ?
#
loop_
_entity_poly.entity_id
_entity_poly.type
_entity_poly.pdbx_seq_one_letter_code
_entity_poly.pdbx_strand_id
1 'polypeptide(L)'
;MGNAVDDTRVSGVIISVDTDPDRAVGGTRVPVVVRDSQGAADDTRVSGVVASMEMGSHGLMDEPCVSGVDVSMDNTCVTSVDISLDHVCVSGISVDDICVSDLDISVVDTDVSSVVSSMDAMYVSRVDTSVDSVCISGVDTSMDAVCVSGVDTSMDAVCISGVDTSMDAVCVSGMDTSMDAVCVSGVDTSMDAVCVSGVDTSVCRVLMRRVQGVVVVMVRRQVVDWIRLVRFVTTPNPLSSMGRAVTCRRVTWGTCEGLVAPVTLAMAMVVAAGAIALASGPLPGPAVTTMIPNAGAFLPFLLLILPTTPQEPEGATDELVAQTQAGPVRGLRLPALSGHVTAFLGIPYAEPPLGPLRFRPPRPLRRPWRGTRDASAYPRACWQYVDKLYPGFPGLEMWNPNRELSEDCLYLNVWVPSPRPRNASVLVWIYGGGFYSGSSSLDVYDGRYLAQAEGLVLVSMNYRVGALGFLALLGSPEAPGNVGLLDQRLALQWVQSNIRAFGGDPSAITLFGESAGAASVGMHLLSPASRALFHRAVLQSGAPNGPWATISPGESRRRALELAHRVGCPAGGNDSEVVACLRSRSPQDLIDQEWGVLPQPSVFRFPFVPVVDGDFLADSPEVLLNAGSFAEMPVLAGVVRDEGSYFLIYGAPGFSKDNESLITREEFLGGVRLGVPQAGELAAEAVVLQYTDWRDPEDPVKNREALDDVVGDHNVVCPVTLFAQRAAERGAPVFAYLFDHRASTLAWPAWMGVPHGYEIEFVFGLPLQPALNYTASEAALSHRMMRYWGNFARTGDPNDASGQAGHWPPYTATGQRYVRLDTGPLAVGQGLRAQLCAFWTRFLPKLLNVTDTLEEAERQWRVEFHRWSNYMLRWKSQFEHYSRQERCAEL
;
A
#
# COMPACT_ATOMS: atom_id res chain seq x y z
N MET A 1 -25.87 -1.00 66.72
CA MET A 1 -26.21 0.44 66.87
C MET A 1 -25.67 1.14 65.63
N GLY A 2 -26.43 1.92 64.86
CA GLY A 2 -27.89 2.12 64.87
C GLY A 2 -28.29 3.49 64.28
N ASN A 3 -28.88 3.47 63.07
CA ASN A 3 -29.56 4.59 62.38
C ASN A 3 -28.66 5.76 61.89
N ALA A 4 -28.96 6.48 60.79
CA ALA A 4 -29.87 6.21 59.66
C ALA A 4 -29.63 7.18 58.47
N VAL A 5 -29.91 6.71 57.24
CA VAL A 5 -30.60 7.38 56.10
C VAL A 5 -30.18 8.81 55.68
N ASP A 6 -29.67 8.98 54.46
CA ASP A 6 -30.54 9.25 53.28
C ASP A 6 -29.92 8.74 51.95
N ASP A 7 -30.70 8.70 50.86
CA ASP A 7 -30.47 7.85 49.65
C ASP A 7 -30.58 8.61 48.30
N THR A 8 -30.62 7.87 47.18
CA THR A 8 -30.63 8.24 45.75
C THR A 8 -29.25 8.61 45.19
N ARG A 9 -28.55 7.83 44.35
CA ARG A 9 -28.80 6.74 43.35
C ARG A 9 -28.93 7.17 41.88
N VAL A 10 -28.01 6.59 41.11
CA VAL A 10 -27.92 6.53 39.65
C VAL A 10 -28.94 5.54 39.07
N SER A 11 -29.53 5.88 37.93
CA SER A 11 -29.85 4.91 36.86
C SER A 11 -30.06 5.64 35.52
N GLY A 12 -29.51 5.12 34.42
CA GLY A 12 -29.74 5.61 33.06
C GLY A 12 -30.89 4.87 32.35
N VAL A 13 -31.33 5.40 31.20
CA VAL A 13 -32.40 4.82 30.37
C VAL A 13 -32.03 4.90 28.88
N ILE A 14 -32.35 3.83 28.15
CA ILE A 14 -32.21 3.69 26.69
C ILE A 14 -33.49 4.21 26.02
N ILE A 15 -33.38 4.86 24.86
CA ILE A 15 -34.54 5.15 23.99
C ILE A 15 -34.23 4.67 22.57
N SER A 16 -35.10 3.83 22.02
CA SER A 16 -35.13 3.42 20.62
C SER A 16 -36.00 4.36 19.79
N VAL A 17 -35.74 4.43 18.47
CA VAL A 17 -36.62 5.12 17.52
C VAL A 17 -37.59 4.10 16.91
N ASP A 18 -38.86 4.47 16.79
CA ASP A 18 -39.87 3.79 15.97
C ASP A 18 -40.79 4.87 15.35
N THR A 19 -41.66 4.50 14.42
CA THR A 19 -42.10 5.37 13.30
C THR A 19 -43.60 5.75 13.29
N ASP A 20 -44.01 6.46 12.22
CA ASP A 20 -45.38 6.81 11.80
C ASP A 20 -46.10 8.04 12.46
N PRO A 21 -47.10 8.67 11.78
CA PRO A 21 -47.22 10.14 11.78
C PRO A 21 -48.64 10.66 12.12
N ASP A 22 -49.01 11.82 11.58
CA ASP A 22 -50.34 12.46 11.62
C ASP A 22 -50.94 12.82 13.00
N ARG A 23 -50.65 14.05 13.46
CA ARG A 23 -51.70 15.08 13.66
C ARG A 23 -51.17 16.47 14.02
N ALA A 24 -51.96 17.48 13.64
CA ALA A 24 -51.74 18.90 13.95
C ALA A 24 -52.82 19.46 14.91
N VAL A 25 -52.71 20.78 15.19
CA VAL A 25 -53.66 21.69 15.88
C VAL A 25 -53.41 21.94 17.38
N GLY A 26 -53.30 23.24 17.72
CA GLY A 26 -53.43 23.77 19.09
C GLY A 26 -52.21 24.57 19.55
N GLY A 27 -52.36 25.87 19.84
CA GLY A 27 -51.26 26.70 20.36
C GLY A 27 -51.73 27.86 21.25
N THR A 28 -50.79 28.48 21.98
CA THR A 28 -50.83 29.83 22.61
C THR A 28 -49.42 30.06 23.24
N ARG A 29 -48.53 30.94 22.73
CA ARG A 29 -48.43 32.42 22.88
C ARG A 29 -48.26 32.87 24.35
N VAL A 30 -47.36 33.76 24.80
CA VAL A 30 -46.32 34.69 24.26
C VAL A 30 -45.32 34.99 25.45
N PRO A 31 -44.38 35.97 25.47
CA PRO A 31 -43.61 36.70 24.44
C PRO A 31 -42.08 36.87 24.71
N VAL A 32 -41.31 37.21 23.67
CA VAL A 32 -40.25 38.26 23.73
C VAL A 32 -40.38 39.14 22.47
N VAL A 33 -39.92 40.40 22.54
CA VAL A 33 -40.21 41.47 21.57
C VAL A 33 -39.20 41.54 20.42
N VAL A 34 -39.71 41.71 19.19
CA VAL A 34 -39.02 42.33 18.06
C VAL A 34 -39.76 43.62 17.69
N ARG A 35 -39.07 44.64 17.17
CA ARG A 35 -39.67 45.92 16.75
C ARG A 35 -39.36 46.23 15.28
N ASP A 36 -40.40 46.25 14.47
CA ASP A 36 -40.39 46.80 13.10
C ASP A 36 -40.93 48.25 13.07
N SER A 37 -40.46 49.02 12.08
CA SER A 37 -41.18 50.12 11.42
C SER A 37 -40.41 50.52 10.16
N GLN A 38 -40.77 50.03 8.96
CA GLN A 38 -41.84 50.50 8.07
C GLN A 38 -41.49 51.74 7.20
N GLY A 39 -41.72 51.60 5.90
CA GLY A 39 -41.62 52.61 4.82
C GLY A 39 -41.79 51.90 3.47
N ALA A 40 -42.50 52.47 2.48
CA ALA A 40 -42.97 51.72 1.30
C ALA A 40 -43.20 52.56 0.03
N ALA A 41 -43.46 51.85 -1.07
CA ALA A 41 -44.13 52.23 -2.34
C ALA A 41 -43.28 52.43 -3.63
N ASP A 42 -43.83 51.83 -4.70
CA ASP A 42 -43.86 52.14 -6.15
C ASP A 42 -42.58 52.26 -7.02
N ASP A 43 -42.35 51.18 -7.79
CA ASP A 43 -42.46 51.07 -9.26
C ASP A 43 -41.79 52.11 -10.20
N THR A 44 -40.86 51.64 -11.06
CA THR A 44 -40.90 51.82 -12.54
C THR A 44 -39.75 51.08 -13.28
N ARG A 45 -39.97 50.76 -14.57
CA ARG A 45 -38.94 50.32 -15.54
C ARG A 45 -38.45 51.50 -16.40
N VAL A 46 -37.18 51.53 -16.80
CA VAL A 46 -36.67 52.10 -18.09
C VAL A 46 -35.42 51.32 -18.56
N SER A 47 -35.15 51.36 -19.88
CA SER A 47 -34.08 50.65 -20.63
C SER A 47 -32.69 51.31 -20.58
N GLY A 48 -31.66 50.57 -21.03
CA GLY A 48 -30.26 51.04 -21.16
C GLY A 48 -29.95 51.83 -22.43
N VAL A 49 -28.66 52.15 -22.61
CA VAL A 49 -28.07 52.94 -23.71
C VAL A 49 -26.70 52.37 -24.10
N VAL A 50 -26.40 52.32 -25.41
CA VAL A 50 -25.07 52.03 -25.96
C VAL A 50 -24.37 53.35 -26.33
N ALA A 51 -23.05 53.43 -26.17
CA ALA A 51 -22.23 54.54 -26.65
C ALA A 51 -20.96 54.01 -27.32
N SER A 52 -20.72 54.41 -28.57
CA SER A 52 -19.52 54.12 -29.36
C SER A 52 -18.80 55.42 -29.71
N MET A 53 -17.50 55.36 -30.04
CA MET A 53 -16.71 56.54 -30.39
C MET A 53 -15.53 56.17 -31.31
N GLU A 54 -15.55 56.66 -32.55
CA GLU A 54 -14.48 56.48 -33.55
C GLU A 54 -13.42 57.60 -33.48
N MET A 55 -12.16 57.31 -33.87
CA MET A 55 -11.21 58.34 -34.33
C MET A 55 -10.18 57.84 -35.37
N GLY A 56 -10.26 58.35 -36.61
CA GLY A 56 -9.24 59.33 -37.02
C GLY A 56 -7.99 58.93 -37.84
N SER A 57 -8.14 58.18 -38.95
CA SER A 57 -7.43 58.41 -40.24
C SER A 57 -5.90 58.68 -40.35
N HIS A 58 -5.21 57.78 -41.07
CA HIS A 58 -4.09 58.01 -42.02
C HIS A 58 -2.78 58.73 -41.61
N GLY A 59 -1.65 57.99 -41.76
CA GLY A 59 -0.31 58.53 -42.03
C GLY A 59 0.64 57.42 -42.54
N LEU A 60 1.55 57.73 -43.48
CA LEU A 60 2.54 56.80 -44.05
C LEU A 60 3.95 57.39 -43.96
N MET A 61 4.89 56.72 -43.28
CA MET A 61 6.36 56.74 -43.49
C MET A 61 7.02 55.53 -42.79
N ASP A 62 8.23 55.17 -43.22
CA ASP A 62 8.95 53.95 -42.84
C ASP A 62 9.79 54.02 -41.54
N GLU A 63 10.06 52.84 -40.97
CA GLU A 63 11.03 52.48 -39.93
C GLU A 63 10.89 53.06 -38.48
N PRO A 64 11.41 52.36 -37.45
CA PRO A 64 11.79 50.93 -37.33
C PRO A 64 11.08 50.20 -36.18
N CYS A 65 11.17 48.86 -36.14
CA CYS A 65 10.67 48.07 -35.00
C CYS A 65 11.44 48.40 -33.71
N VAL A 66 10.72 48.76 -32.64
CA VAL A 66 11.28 48.92 -31.30
C VAL A 66 11.38 47.54 -30.63
N SER A 67 12.58 47.11 -30.27
CA SER A 67 12.79 45.91 -29.46
C SER A 67 12.81 46.22 -27.96
N GLY A 68 12.34 45.27 -27.14
CA GLY A 68 12.41 45.37 -25.68
C GLY A 68 11.10 45.70 -24.97
N VAL A 69 10.00 45.07 -25.37
CA VAL A 69 8.80 44.94 -24.53
C VAL A 69 8.46 43.46 -24.44
N ASP A 70 8.80 42.82 -23.34
CA ASP A 70 8.24 41.52 -22.98
C ASP A 70 6.79 41.75 -22.51
N VAL A 71 5.84 40.99 -23.05
CA VAL A 71 4.43 41.00 -22.61
C VAL A 71 4.09 39.63 -22.05
N SER A 72 3.95 39.52 -20.73
CA SER A 72 3.18 38.44 -20.10
C SER A 72 1.76 38.93 -19.83
N MET A 73 0.78 38.03 -19.95
CA MET A 73 -0.64 38.30 -19.71
C MET A 73 -1.22 37.30 -18.70
N ASP A 74 -0.67 37.29 -17.50
CA ASP A 74 -1.14 36.43 -16.41
C ASP A 74 -2.58 36.81 -15.97
N ASN A 75 -3.52 35.84 -16.00
CA ASN A 75 -4.86 35.93 -15.39
C ASN A 75 -5.72 37.15 -15.76
N THR A 76 -6.10 37.29 -17.04
CA THR A 76 -7.03 38.36 -17.49
C THR A 76 -8.44 37.86 -17.79
N CYS A 77 -9.36 37.95 -16.83
CA CYS A 77 -10.79 37.75 -17.08
C CYS A 77 -11.45 39.07 -17.53
N VAL A 78 -11.83 39.17 -18.81
CA VAL A 78 -12.52 40.36 -19.36
C VAL A 78 -14.03 40.14 -19.42
N THR A 79 -14.79 40.96 -18.69
CA THR A 79 -16.23 41.15 -18.97
C THR A 79 -16.40 42.40 -19.83
N SER A 80 -16.67 42.20 -21.12
CA SER A 80 -16.93 43.20 -22.18
C SER A 80 -15.84 44.27 -22.41
N VAL A 81 -14.97 44.03 -23.39
CA VAL A 81 -14.19 45.04 -24.14
C VAL A 81 -14.06 44.55 -25.59
N ASP A 82 -14.40 45.37 -26.57
CA ASP A 82 -14.02 45.13 -27.97
C ASP A 82 -12.53 45.47 -28.16
N ILE A 83 -11.71 44.49 -28.53
CA ILE A 83 -10.28 44.68 -28.78
C ILE A 83 -10.01 44.61 -30.28
N SER A 84 -9.77 45.77 -30.90
CA SER A 84 -9.11 45.88 -32.20
C SER A 84 -7.66 46.30 -31.99
N LEU A 85 -6.72 45.55 -32.58
CA LEU A 85 -5.27 45.78 -32.51
C LEU A 85 -4.67 45.88 -33.91
N ASP A 86 -4.99 46.97 -34.61
CA ASP A 86 -4.33 47.31 -35.88
C ASP A 86 -2.82 47.59 -35.64
N HIS A 87 -1.97 46.83 -36.33
CA HIS A 87 -0.51 47.00 -36.44
C HIS A 87 0.28 47.08 -35.11
N VAL A 88 0.57 45.91 -34.52
CA VAL A 88 1.61 45.76 -33.48
C VAL A 88 2.61 44.67 -33.89
N CYS A 89 3.91 45.00 -33.92
CA CYS A 89 4.98 44.00 -34.00
C CYS A 89 5.50 43.74 -32.57
N VAL A 90 5.38 42.51 -32.08
CA VAL A 90 5.83 42.10 -30.74
C VAL A 90 6.93 41.06 -30.84
N SER A 91 7.97 41.18 -30.00
CA SER A 91 9.05 40.19 -29.88
C SER A 91 8.80 39.31 -28.66
N GLY A 92 8.25 38.11 -28.88
CA GLY A 92 7.94 37.15 -27.82
C GLY A 92 6.54 37.33 -27.24
N ILE A 93 5.76 36.24 -27.27
CA ILE A 93 4.48 36.10 -26.57
C ILE A 93 4.47 34.70 -25.96
N SER A 94 4.00 34.60 -24.72
CA SER A 94 3.54 33.36 -24.09
C SER A 94 2.13 33.65 -23.59
N VAL A 95 1.19 32.75 -23.89
CA VAL A 95 -0.22 32.86 -23.49
C VAL A 95 -0.59 31.58 -22.75
N ASP A 96 -0.66 31.68 -21.42
CA ASP A 96 -1.17 30.62 -20.57
C ASP A 96 -2.61 31.00 -20.15
N ASP A 97 -3.59 30.15 -20.52
CA ASP A 97 -5.04 30.23 -20.26
C ASP A 97 -5.82 31.48 -20.76
N ILE A 98 -6.79 31.23 -21.64
CA ILE A 98 -7.85 32.18 -22.04
C ILE A 98 -9.23 31.59 -21.70
N CYS A 99 -10.13 32.39 -21.11
CA CYS A 99 -11.52 32.03 -20.86
C CYS A 99 -12.47 33.12 -21.40
N VAL A 100 -13.39 32.77 -22.30
CA VAL A 100 -14.34 33.70 -22.94
C VAL A 100 -15.76 33.12 -22.97
N SER A 101 -16.72 33.86 -22.42
CA SER A 101 -18.16 33.65 -22.63
C SER A 101 -18.71 34.69 -23.60
N ASP A 102 -19.45 34.24 -24.62
CA ASP A 102 -20.24 35.04 -25.58
C ASP A 102 -19.55 36.20 -26.32
N LEU A 103 -18.79 35.88 -27.39
CA LEU A 103 -18.67 36.67 -28.63
C LEU A 103 -17.81 35.97 -29.69
N ASP A 104 -18.06 36.23 -30.98
CA ASP A 104 -17.27 35.68 -32.10
C ASP A 104 -15.92 36.39 -32.26
N ILE A 105 -14.90 35.63 -32.67
CA ILE A 105 -13.55 36.14 -32.93
C ILE A 105 -13.11 35.63 -34.31
N SER A 106 -12.63 36.53 -35.16
CA SER A 106 -12.01 36.19 -36.45
C SER A 106 -10.61 36.80 -36.52
N VAL A 107 -9.57 35.97 -36.53
CA VAL A 107 -8.17 36.38 -36.72
C VAL A 107 -7.76 36.04 -38.15
N VAL A 108 -7.09 36.96 -38.84
CA VAL A 108 -6.59 36.75 -40.21
C VAL A 108 -5.19 37.35 -40.33
N ASP A 109 -4.25 36.55 -40.84
CA ASP A 109 -2.84 36.86 -41.14
C ASP A 109 -1.98 37.42 -39.98
N THR A 110 -1.10 36.56 -39.43
CA THR A 110 0.06 36.94 -38.61
C THR A 110 1.32 36.21 -39.10
N ASP A 111 2.41 36.96 -39.31
CA ASP A 111 3.66 36.45 -39.87
C ASP A 111 4.81 36.55 -38.85
N VAL A 112 5.49 35.42 -38.59
CA VAL A 112 6.43 35.24 -37.46
C VAL A 112 7.64 34.42 -37.88
N SER A 113 8.83 34.83 -37.45
CA SER A 113 10.09 34.13 -37.78
C SER A 113 11.16 34.24 -36.67
N SER A 114 11.09 33.36 -35.67
CA SER A 114 12.27 32.95 -34.88
C SER A 114 12.04 31.60 -34.18
N VAL A 115 12.92 31.20 -33.27
CA VAL A 115 13.41 29.80 -33.21
C VAL A 115 12.51 28.79 -32.46
N VAL A 116 11.71 29.21 -31.49
CA VAL A 116 10.78 28.32 -30.75
C VAL A 116 9.43 29.01 -30.61
N SER A 117 8.35 28.29 -30.91
CA SER A 117 6.98 28.75 -30.77
C SER A 117 6.06 27.58 -30.42
N SER A 118 5.45 27.61 -29.24
CA SER A 118 4.29 26.79 -28.85
C SER A 118 3.04 27.67 -28.88
N MET A 119 1.93 27.15 -29.37
CA MET A 119 0.72 27.94 -29.61
C MET A 119 -0.52 27.08 -29.41
N ASP A 120 -1.02 27.08 -28.17
CA ASP A 120 -2.03 26.15 -27.70
C ASP A 120 -3.39 26.88 -27.58
N ALA A 121 -4.45 26.31 -28.16
CA ALA A 121 -5.79 26.90 -28.14
C ALA A 121 -6.82 25.92 -27.54
N MET A 122 -7.34 26.25 -26.35
CA MET A 122 -8.33 25.46 -25.63
C MET A 122 -9.63 26.26 -25.42
N TYR A 123 -10.74 25.75 -25.94
CA TYR A 123 -12.07 26.35 -25.77
C TYR A 123 -13.11 25.35 -25.24
N VAL A 124 -14.06 25.84 -24.44
CA VAL A 124 -15.08 25.03 -23.75
C VAL A 124 -16.50 25.52 -24.11
N SER A 125 -17.23 24.68 -24.85
CA SER A 125 -18.68 24.73 -25.10
C SER A 125 -19.24 25.96 -25.83
N ARG A 126 -19.51 25.78 -27.14
CA ARG A 126 -20.46 26.59 -27.93
C ARG A 126 -21.31 25.69 -28.84
N VAL A 127 -22.25 26.30 -29.56
CA VAL A 127 -23.12 25.56 -30.51
C VAL A 127 -22.35 25.25 -31.79
N ASP A 128 -21.96 26.29 -32.53
CA ASP A 128 -21.13 26.18 -33.73
C ASP A 128 -19.70 26.65 -33.36
N THR A 129 -18.65 25.96 -33.81
CA THR A 129 -17.26 26.31 -33.44
C THR A 129 -16.23 25.91 -34.51
N SER A 130 -15.52 26.89 -35.05
CA SER A 130 -14.32 26.71 -35.88
C SER A 130 -13.07 27.09 -35.09
N VAL A 131 -12.06 26.23 -35.05
CA VAL A 131 -10.78 26.49 -34.36
C VAL A 131 -9.62 26.20 -35.30
N ASP A 132 -8.92 27.26 -35.71
CA ASP A 132 -7.79 27.19 -36.64
C ASP A 132 -6.49 27.60 -35.92
N SER A 133 -5.42 26.82 -36.05
CA SER A 133 -4.07 27.18 -35.58
C SER A 133 -3.05 27.07 -36.71
N VAL A 134 -2.28 28.14 -36.94
CA VAL A 134 -1.43 28.28 -38.14
C VAL A 134 -0.05 28.88 -37.81
N CYS A 135 1.03 28.19 -38.19
CA CYS A 135 2.39 28.73 -38.12
C CYS A 135 3.08 28.73 -39.50
N ILE A 136 3.73 29.85 -39.82
CA ILE A 136 4.33 30.10 -41.14
C ILE A 136 5.79 29.60 -41.20
N SER A 137 6.59 29.77 -40.15
CA SER A 137 7.93 29.19 -40.08
C SER A 137 8.46 29.00 -38.65
N GLY A 138 9.07 27.84 -38.37
CA GLY A 138 9.70 27.53 -37.09
C GLY A 138 10.87 26.55 -37.20
N VAL A 139 11.58 26.32 -36.10
CA VAL A 139 12.67 25.31 -36.01
C VAL A 139 12.26 24.15 -35.11
N ASP A 140 11.70 24.46 -33.95
CA ASP A 140 11.14 23.53 -32.97
C ASP A 140 9.73 24.05 -32.64
N THR A 141 8.68 23.33 -33.01
CA THR A 141 7.30 23.88 -33.10
C THR A 141 6.24 22.83 -32.82
N SER A 142 5.39 23.11 -31.82
CA SER A 142 4.14 22.39 -31.53
C SER A 142 2.94 23.29 -31.85
N MET A 143 1.87 22.71 -32.38
CA MET A 143 0.60 23.39 -32.66
C MET A 143 -0.56 22.44 -32.39
N ASP A 144 -1.29 22.74 -31.32
CA ASP A 144 -2.36 21.87 -30.83
C ASP A 144 -3.69 22.64 -30.84
N ALA A 145 -4.65 22.17 -31.64
CA ALA A 145 -6.00 22.72 -31.73
C ALA A 145 -6.99 21.83 -30.96
N VAL A 146 -7.55 22.31 -29.84
CA VAL A 146 -8.34 21.48 -28.92
C VAL A 146 -9.73 22.05 -28.63
N CYS A 147 -10.77 21.36 -29.11
CA CYS A 147 -12.16 21.65 -28.75
C CYS A 147 -12.72 20.61 -27.78
N VAL A 148 -13.22 21.07 -26.64
CA VAL A 148 -13.75 20.19 -25.58
C VAL A 148 -15.22 19.81 -25.83
N SER A 149 -16.02 20.66 -26.48
CA SER A 149 -17.46 20.43 -26.71
C SER A 149 -18.03 21.39 -27.76
N GLY A 150 -18.67 20.85 -28.81
CA GLY A 150 -19.43 21.61 -29.82
C GLY A 150 -20.59 20.81 -30.44
N VAL A 151 -21.47 21.44 -31.22
CA VAL A 151 -22.53 20.73 -31.98
C VAL A 151 -22.09 20.50 -33.42
N ASP A 152 -21.71 21.57 -34.13
CA ASP A 152 -21.09 21.53 -35.46
C ASP A 152 -19.67 22.11 -35.31
N THR A 153 -18.64 21.32 -35.65
CA THR A 153 -17.25 21.64 -35.24
C THR A 153 -16.21 21.30 -36.32
N SER A 154 -15.42 22.30 -36.70
CA SER A 154 -14.25 22.18 -37.58
C SER A 154 -12.95 22.57 -36.86
N MET A 155 -11.91 21.74 -36.98
CA MET A 155 -10.59 21.99 -36.38
C MET A 155 -9.46 21.70 -37.37
N ASP A 156 -8.72 22.76 -37.73
CA ASP A 156 -7.59 22.68 -38.67
C ASP A 156 -6.29 23.18 -38.01
N ALA A 157 -5.24 22.35 -38.01
CA ALA A 157 -3.90 22.71 -37.53
C ALA A 157 -2.90 22.69 -38.70
N VAL A 158 -2.19 23.80 -38.96
CA VAL A 158 -1.45 24.01 -40.22
C VAL A 158 -0.03 24.56 -40.01
N CYS A 159 0.98 23.79 -40.43
CA CYS A 159 2.38 24.25 -40.52
C CYS A 159 2.80 24.46 -41.97
N ILE A 160 3.30 25.66 -42.29
CA ILE A 160 3.83 25.94 -43.63
C ILE A 160 5.30 25.49 -43.77
N SER A 161 6.12 25.63 -42.73
CA SER A 161 7.53 25.21 -42.76
C SER A 161 8.13 24.98 -41.37
N GLY A 162 8.64 23.76 -41.10
CA GLY A 162 9.35 23.41 -39.85
C GLY A 162 10.63 22.59 -40.03
N VAL A 163 11.39 22.39 -38.96
CA VAL A 163 12.56 21.48 -38.94
C VAL A 163 12.26 20.25 -38.08
N ASP A 164 11.87 20.45 -36.83
CA ASP A 164 11.21 19.47 -35.96
C ASP A 164 9.79 20.00 -35.68
N THR A 165 8.74 19.19 -35.87
CA THR A 165 7.35 19.68 -35.80
C THR A 165 6.33 18.61 -35.42
N SER A 166 5.51 18.91 -34.42
CA SER A 166 4.28 18.19 -34.08
C SER A 166 3.04 19.05 -34.35
N MET A 167 1.98 18.44 -34.87
CA MET A 167 0.66 19.06 -35.02
C MET A 167 -0.42 18.05 -34.69
N ASP A 168 -1.19 18.30 -33.63
CA ASP A 168 -2.31 17.45 -33.24
C ASP A 168 -3.63 18.26 -33.20
N ALA A 169 -4.68 17.72 -33.81
CA ALA A 169 -6.03 18.28 -33.76
C ALA A 169 -6.94 17.36 -32.93
N VAL A 170 -7.55 17.87 -31.85
CA VAL A 170 -8.20 17.05 -30.82
C VAL A 170 -9.64 17.50 -30.52
N CYS A 171 -10.61 16.65 -30.85
CA CYS A 171 -11.99 16.78 -30.42
C CYS A 171 -12.27 15.88 -29.21
N VAL A 172 -12.75 16.44 -28.09
CA VAL A 172 -13.19 15.61 -26.95
C VAL A 172 -14.64 15.14 -27.14
N SER A 173 -15.54 16.00 -27.64
CA SER A 173 -16.94 15.66 -27.91
C SER A 173 -17.59 16.59 -28.94
N GLY A 174 -18.25 16.03 -29.96
CA GLY A 174 -19.02 16.80 -30.94
C GLY A 174 -20.16 16.01 -31.59
N MET A 175 -21.12 16.70 -32.24
CA MET A 175 -22.26 16.02 -32.88
C MET A 175 -22.00 15.73 -34.37
N ASP A 176 -21.67 16.77 -35.13
CA ASP A 176 -21.13 16.68 -36.50
C ASP A 176 -19.71 17.27 -36.48
N THR A 177 -18.72 16.55 -37.02
CA THR A 177 -17.29 16.84 -36.76
C THR A 177 -16.36 16.61 -37.95
N SER A 178 -15.51 17.61 -38.21
CA SER A 178 -14.43 17.58 -39.21
C SER A 178 -13.12 18.02 -38.57
N MET A 179 -12.03 17.28 -38.85
CA MET A 179 -10.69 17.61 -38.36
C MET A 179 -9.64 17.22 -39.41
N ASP A 180 -8.74 18.13 -39.75
CA ASP A 180 -7.57 17.86 -40.60
C ASP A 180 -6.30 18.52 -40.01
N ALA A 181 -5.14 17.85 -40.16
CA ALA A 181 -3.83 18.38 -39.77
C ALA A 181 -2.90 18.43 -40.99
N VAL A 182 -2.23 19.56 -41.24
CA VAL A 182 -1.63 19.87 -42.55
C VAL A 182 -0.21 20.45 -42.43
N CYS A 183 0.79 19.63 -42.74
CA CYS A 183 2.15 20.11 -43.01
C CYS A 183 2.37 20.39 -44.51
N VAL A 184 2.88 21.59 -44.84
CA VAL A 184 3.29 21.95 -46.22
C VAL A 184 4.79 21.67 -46.47
N SER A 185 5.64 21.79 -45.44
CA SER A 185 7.06 21.40 -45.48
C SER A 185 7.65 21.14 -44.09
N GLY A 186 8.46 20.09 -43.97
CA GLY A 186 9.18 19.75 -42.74
C GLY A 186 10.37 18.82 -43.00
N VAL A 187 11.26 18.69 -42.01
CA VAL A 187 12.45 17.83 -42.08
C VAL A 187 12.24 16.54 -41.28
N ASP A 188 11.82 16.65 -40.01
CA ASP A 188 11.20 15.58 -39.23
C ASP A 188 9.82 16.07 -38.73
N THR A 189 8.81 15.20 -38.76
CA THR A 189 7.40 15.63 -38.55
C THR A 189 6.50 14.51 -38.03
N SER A 190 5.71 14.79 -36.99
CA SER A 190 4.56 13.97 -36.56
C SER A 190 3.25 14.73 -36.72
N MET A 191 2.18 14.01 -37.07
CA MET A 191 0.82 14.55 -37.26
C MET A 191 -0.19 13.46 -36.91
N ASP A 192 -1.01 13.67 -35.89
CA ASP A 192 -2.17 12.84 -35.59
C ASP A 192 -3.44 13.70 -35.41
N ALA A 193 -4.61 13.07 -35.53
CA ALA A 193 -5.90 13.75 -35.36
C ALA A 193 -6.85 12.83 -34.59
N VAL A 194 -7.42 13.33 -33.49
CA VAL A 194 -8.02 12.49 -32.44
C VAL A 194 -9.40 13.03 -32.04
N CYS A 195 -10.46 12.30 -32.42
CA CYS A 195 -11.77 12.48 -31.83
C CYS A 195 -12.00 11.41 -30.75
N VAL A 196 -12.30 11.85 -29.53
CA VAL A 196 -12.57 10.97 -28.38
C VAL A 196 -14.02 10.47 -28.38
N SER A 197 -14.98 11.29 -28.84
CA SER A 197 -16.37 10.88 -29.04
C SER A 197 -17.12 11.77 -30.04
N GLY A 198 -17.95 11.18 -30.92
CA GLY A 198 -18.81 11.92 -31.84
C GLY A 198 -19.95 11.09 -32.42
N VAL A 199 -20.95 11.74 -33.05
CA VAL A 199 -22.14 11.07 -33.60
C VAL A 199 -22.01 10.78 -35.10
N ASP A 200 -21.57 11.77 -35.89
CA ASP A 200 -21.01 11.55 -37.22
C ASP A 200 -19.63 12.21 -37.33
N THR A 201 -18.71 11.59 -38.07
CA THR A 201 -17.28 11.93 -38.05
C THR A 201 -16.65 11.69 -39.42
N SER A 202 -15.96 12.69 -39.96
CA SER A 202 -15.15 12.53 -41.18
C SER A 202 -13.70 12.98 -40.98
N VAL A 203 -12.75 12.22 -41.53
CA VAL A 203 -11.30 12.43 -41.37
C VAL A 203 -10.62 12.26 -42.74
N CYS A 204 -9.89 13.28 -43.19
CA CYS A 204 -9.27 13.28 -44.51
C CYS A 204 -7.75 12.98 -44.43
N ARG A 205 -7.25 12.09 -45.30
CA ARG A 205 -5.81 11.78 -45.36
C ARG A 205 -5.11 12.60 -46.44
N VAL A 206 -4.32 13.58 -45.98
CA VAL A 206 -3.54 14.54 -46.79
C VAL A 206 -2.24 13.90 -47.34
N LEU A 207 -1.59 14.55 -48.33
CA LEU A 207 -0.49 14.00 -49.13
C LEU A 207 0.92 14.35 -48.62
N MET A 208 1.70 13.34 -48.24
CA MET A 208 3.17 13.38 -48.26
C MET A 208 3.72 13.16 -49.68
N ARG A 209 4.61 14.03 -50.19
CA ARG A 209 5.13 13.98 -51.57
C ARG A 209 6.67 13.97 -51.67
N ARG A 210 7.29 12.83 -51.34
CA ARG A 210 8.75 12.62 -51.39
C ARG A 210 9.29 12.66 -52.83
N VAL A 211 10.37 13.42 -53.07
CA VAL A 211 10.95 13.64 -54.42
C VAL A 211 12.33 12.99 -54.57
N GLN A 212 12.34 11.76 -55.12
CA GLN A 212 13.33 11.11 -56.02
C GLN A 212 13.30 9.57 -55.81
N GLY A 213 13.21 8.77 -56.89
CA GLY A 213 13.32 7.28 -56.81
C GLY A 213 12.21 6.42 -57.45
N VAL A 214 11.94 6.62 -58.74
CA VAL A 214 11.13 5.82 -59.72
C VAL A 214 10.90 4.31 -59.43
N VAL A 215 9.80 3.60 -59.76
CA VAL A 215 8.33 3.79 -60.05
C VAL A 215 7.68 2.38 -60.17
N VAL A 216 6.35 2.26 -59.90
CA VAL A 216 5.27 1.42 -60.55
C VAL A 216 4.27 0.96 -59.44
N VAL A 217 3.12 1.60 -59.17
CA VAL A 217 1.80 1.60 -59.91
C VAL A 217 1.07 0.25 -59.79
N MET A 218 -0.22 0.07 -59.42
CA MET A 218 -1.44 0.92 -59.24
C MET A 218 -2.31 0.32 -58.07
N VAL A 219 -3.40 0.86 -57.47
CA VAL A 219 -4.76 1.20 -58.00
C VAL A 219 -5.54 2.09 -56.98
N ARG A 220 -6.32 3.08 -57.46
CA ARG A 220 -7.48 3.74 -56.79
C ARG A 220 -8.78 3.12 -57.40
N ARG A 221 -9.98 3.08 -56.79
CA ARG A 221 -10.77 4.22 -56.28
C ARG A 221 -12.13 3.79 -55.70
N GLN A 222 -12.64 4.56 -54.73
CA GLN A 222 -14.05 4.92 -54.39
C GLN A 222 -15.27 3.98 -54.59
N VAL A 223 -16.06 3.88 -53.50
CA VAL A 223 -17.50 4.22 -53.33
C VAL A 223 -18.60 3.45 -54.11
N VAL A 224 -19.68 3.18 -53.37
CA VAL A 224 -21.00 2.61 -53.74
C VAL A 224 -21.68 3.36 -54.92
N ASP A 225 -22.45 2.70 -55.80
CA ASP A 225 -23.92 2.50 -55.59
C ASP A 225 -24.75 1.83 -56.73
N TRP A 226 -25.96 1.37 -56.37
CA TRP A 226 -27.20 1.06 -57.15
C TRP A 226 -27.32 -0.07 -58.23
N ILE A 227 -27.97 -1.17 -57.80
CA ILE A 227 -29.22 -1.80 -58.34
C ILE A 227 -29.37 -2.20 -59.84
N ARG A 228 -29.55 -3.51 -60.07
CA ARG A 228 -30.66 -4.14 -60.86
C ARG A 228 -31.07 -5.47 -60.15
N LEU A 229 -32.31 -5.80 -59.75
CA LEU A 229 -33.60 -6.02 -60.46
C LEU A 229 -33.53 -7.18 -61.50
N VAL A 230 -34.37 -8.24 -61.56
CA VAL A 230 -35.76 -8.54 -61.06
C VAL A 230 -36.01 -10.07 -60.83
N ARG A 231 -36.73 -10.44 -59.74
CA ARG A 231 -37.71 -11.58 -59.43
C ARG A 231 -37.54 -13.00 -60.08
N PHE A 232 -38.02 -14.13 -59.52
CA PHE A 232 -39.35 -14.53 -58.96
C PHE A 232 -39.19 -15.71 -57.94
N VAL A 233 -39.78 -15.68 -56.71
CA VAL A 233 -41.03 -16.38 -56.23
C VAL A 233 -40.86 -17.89 -55.88
N THR A 234 -41.29 -18.47 -54.73
CA THR A 234 -42.08 -18.01 -53.55
C THR A 234 -41.83 -18.79 -52.23
N THR A 235 -42.31 -18.18 -51.13
CA THR A 235 -42.64 -18.60 -49.72
C THR A 235 -43.28 -20.00 -49.48
N PRO A 236 -43.41 -20.55 -48.22
CA PRO A 236 -43.48 -19.85 -46.91
C PRO A 236 -42.81 -20.48 -45.64
N ASN A 237 -42.87 -19.70 -44.55
CA ASN A 237 -42.75 -19.92 -43.09
C ASN A 237 -43.24 -21.27 -42.48
N PRO A 238 -42.96 -21.58 -41.16
CA PRO A 238 -41.95 -21.06 -40.20
C PRO A 238 -41.31 -22.15 -39.27
N LEU A 239 -40.70 -21.70 -38.15
CA LEU A 239 -40.53 -22.35 -36.82
C LEU A 239 -39.32 -23.26 -36.47
N SER A 240 -38.67 -22.87 -35.37
CA SER A 240 -38.11 -23.66 -34.24
C SER A 240 -37.03 -24.76 -34.40
N SER A 241 -35.90 -24.48 -33.74
CA SER A 241 -35.17 -25.35 -32.78
C SER A 241 -34.27 -26.51 -33.26
N MET A 242 -33.15 -26.67 -32.52
CA MET A 242 -32.30 -27.86 -32.29
C MET A 242 -31.81 -28.71 -33.49
N GLY A 243 -30.50 -29.06 -33.52
CA GLY A 243 -30.04 -30.17 -34.35
C GLY A 243 -28.54 -30.34 -34.55
N ARG A 244 -27.90 -31.14 -33.70
CA ARG A 244 -26.50 -31.63 -33.79
C ARG A 244 -26.00 -31.99 -35.19
N ALA A 245 -24.74 -31.65 -35.51
CA ALA A 245 -24.04 -32.11 -36.70
C ALA A 245 -23.48 -33.56 -36.58
N VAL A 246 -23.52 -34.35 -37.66
CA VAL A 246 -22.79 -35.63 -37.82
C VAL A 246 -22.39 -35.89 -39.30
N THR A 247 -21.14 -35.58 -39.70
CA THR A 247 -20.39 -36.16 -40.85
C THR A 247 -20.90 -35.83 -42.29
N CYS A 248 -20.19 -36.05 -43.42
CA CYS A 248 -19.26 -37.15 -43.76
C CYS A 248 -18.24 -36.93 -44.92
N ARG A 249 -17.04 -37.52 -44.75
CA ARG A 249 -16.12 -38.20 -45.72
C ARG A 249 -15.44 -37.45 -46.90
N ARG A 250 -14.09 -37.56 -46.90
CA ARG A 250 -13.15 -38.14 -47.92
C ARG A 250 -11.71 -38.05 -47.38
N VAL A 251 -10.70 -38.88 -47.71
CA VAL A 251 -10.59 -40.20 -48.38
C VAL A 251 -9.29 -40.92 -47.88
N THR A 252 -8.84 -42.03 -48.47
CA THR A 252 -7.68 -42.87 -48.04
C THR A 252 -6.48 -42.85 -49.03
N TRP A 253 -5.27 -43.36 -48.71
CA TRP A 253 -4.85 -44.78 -48.89
C TRP A 253 -3.45 -45.12 -48.32
N GLY A 254 -3.22 -46.41 -47.96
CA GLY A 254 -1.89 -47.04 -47.73
C GLY A 254 -1.61 -47.48 -46.26
N THR A 255 -1.87 -48.70 -45.74
CA THR A 255 -1.39 -50.10 -46.01
C THR A 255 0.05 -50.39 -45.58
N CYS A 256 0.46 -51.53 -44.96
CA CYS A 256 -0.17 -52.76 -44.36
C CYS A 256 1.00 -53.60 -43.72
N GLU A 257 0.89 -54.65 -42.88
CA GLU A 257 -0.17 -55.37 -42.13
C GLU A 257 0.47 -56.27 -41.01
N GLY A 258 -0.32 -56.99 -40.18
CA GLY A 258 0.16 -58.06 -39.26
C GLY A 258 -0.58 -58.14 -37.91
N LEU A 259 -1.79 -58.73 -37.79
CA LEU A 259 -2.13 -60.16 -37.58
C LEU A 259 -1.60 -60.81 -36.26
N VAL A 260 -2.34 -61.63 -35.49
CA VAL A 260 -3.79 -61.95 -35.41
C VAL A 260 -4.12 -62.57 -34.00
N ALA A 261 -5.38 -62.88 -33.68
CA ALA A 261 -5.87 -63.20 -32.31
C ALA A 261 -5.97 -64.74 -31.93
N PRO A 262 -7.03 -65.27 -31.26
CA PRO A 262 -7.15 -65.49 -29.79
C PRO A 262 -7.41 -66.97 -29.37
N VAL A 263 -7.67 -67.26 -28.06
CA VAL A 263 -8.76 -68.16 -27.50
C VAL A 263 -8.59 -68.49 -25.98
N THR A 264 -9.72 -68.79 -25.32
CA THR A 264 -10.11 -69.16 -23.91
C THR A 264 -9.21 -70.13 -23.07
N LEU A 265 -9.42 -70.47 -21.77
CA LEU A 265 -10.64 -70.60 -20.91
C LEU A 265 -10.32 -70.81 -19.38
N ALA A 266 -11.18 -70.30 -18.45
CA ALA A 266 -11.45 -70.76 -17.05
C ALA A 266 -10.26 -70.89 -16.02
N MET A 267 -10.44 -71.02 -14.69
CA MET A 267 -11.63 -71.12 -13.80
C MET A 267 -11.41 -70.30 -12.48
N ALA A 268 -12.26 -70.43 -11.43
CA ALA A 268 -12.37 -69.48 -10.31
C ALA A 268 -12.38 -70.10 -8.89
N MET A 269 -12.19 -69.28 -7.83
CA MET A 269 -12.99 -69.17 -6.57
C MET A 269 -12.49 -67.94 -5.75
N VAL A 270 -13.27 -67.07 -5.03
CA VAL A 270 -14.48 -67.18 -4.16
C VAL A 270 -14.08 -67.57 -2.71
N VAL A 271 -14.45 -66.90 -1.58
CA VAL A 271 -15.33 -65.73 -1.20
C VAL A 271 -14.89 -65.24 0.22
N ALA A 272 -15.39 -64.24 0.99
CA ALA A 272 -16.49 -63.25 1.01
C ALA A 272 -16.13 -62.04 1.94
N ALA A 273 -17.08 -61.15 2.28
CA ALA A 273 -16.94 -60.06 3.27
C ALA A 273 -18.26 -59.76 4.04
N GLY A 274 -18.17 -59.05 5.19
CA GLY A 274 -19.29 -58.44 5.96
C GLY A 274 -19.78 -59.21 7.21
N ALA A 275 -20.55 -58.65 8.17
CA ALA A 275 -20.85 -57.23 8.52
C ALA A 275 -21.66 -57.13 9.86
N ILE A 276 -21.95 -55.90 10.35
CA ILE A 276 -23.02 -55.49 11.33
C ILE A 276 -22.79 -55.64 12.88
N ALA A 277 -22.27 -54.56 13.49
CA ALA A 277 -22.83 -53.66 14.56
C ALA A 277 -23.67 -54.09 15.82
N LEU A 278 -23.62 -53.19 16.84
CA LEU A 278 -24.59 -52.82 17.93
C LEU A 278 -24.36 -53.20 19.44
N ALA A 279 -23.66 -52.30 20.15
CA ALA A 279 -23.91 -51.63 21.46
C ALA A 279 -24.70 -52.26 22.66
N SER A 280 -24.12 -52.16 23.88
CA SER A 280 -24.75 -51.73 25.18
C SER A 280 -23.73 -51.70 26.36
N GLY A 281 -24.04 -51.03 27.49
CA GLY A 281 -23.23 -50.94 28.76
C GLY A 281 -24.04 -51.30 30.02
N PRO A 282 -23.75 -50.86 31.29
CA PRO A 282 -22.68 -49.98 31.82
C PRO A 282 -22.02 -50.45 33.19
N LEU A 283 -21.60 -49.49 34.05
CA LEU A 283 -20.97 -49.49 35.42
C LEU A 283 -21.65 -50.33 36.55
N PRO A 284 -21.16 -50.49 37.84
CA PRO A 284 -20.21 -49.67 38.65
C PRO A 284 -19.25 -50.41 39.68
N GLY A 285 -18.65 -49.66 40.63
CA GLY A 285 -17.96 -50.15 41.87
C GLY A 285 -18.89 -50.33 43.10
N PRO A 286 -18.43 -50.39 44.40
CA PRO A 286 -17.34 -49.61 45.03
C PRO A 286 -16.45 -50.39 46.06
N ALA A 287 -15.99 -49.77 47.16
CA ALA A 287 -14.80 -50.15 47.96
C ALA A 287 -15.03 -50.50 49.46
N VAL A 288 -13.99 -51.05 50.14
CA VAL A 288 -13.86 -51.15 51.62
C VAL A 288 -12.41 -50.91 52.12
N THR A 289 -12.33 -50.10 53.18
CA THR A 289 -11.26 -49.79 54.19
C THR A 289 -10.47 -51.03 54.73
N THR A 290 -9.25 -50.99 55.33
CA THR A 290 -8.80 -50.27 56.57
C THR A 290 -7.25 -50.19 56.80
N MET A 291 -6.81 -49.10 57.45
CA MET A 291 -5.70 -48.87 58.44
C MET A 291 -4.40 -49.73 58.54
N ILE A 292 -3.26 -49.07 58.24
CA ILE A 292 -2.02 -48.81 59.06
C ILE A 292 -1.99 -49.41 60.50
N PRO A 293 -0.90 -50.10 60.99
CA PRO A 293 0.31 -49.38 61.46
C PRO A 293 1.73 -50.04 61.43
N ASN A 294 2.71 -49.21 61.06
CA ASN A 294 4.07 -48.96 61.64
C ASN A 294 5.10 -50.05 62.06
N ALA A 295 6.35 -49.76 61.64
CA ALA A 295 7.65 -49.90 62.35
C ALA A 295 8.52 -51.17 62.21
N GLY A 296 9.85 -50.97 62.21
CA GLY A 296 10.92 -51.99 62.06
C GLY A 296 11.30 -52.22 60.58
N ALA A 297 12.38 -51.70 59.99
CA ALA A 297 13.82 -51.61 60.35
C ALA A 297 14.63 -52.91 60.09
N PHE A 298 15.85 -52.72 59.57
CA PHE A 298 16.91 -53.70 59.19
C PHE A 298 16.89 -54.35 57.78
N LEU A 299 17.78 -53.82 56.94
CA LEU A 299 18.55 -54.51 55.89
C LEU A 299 19.47 -55.61 56.51
N PRO A 300 20.15 -56.52 55.74
CA PRO A 300 20.72 -56.31 54.40
C PRO A 300 20.62 -57.49 53.39
N PHE A 301 21.42 -57.42 52.32
CA PHE A 301 21.65 -58.40 51.24
C PHE A 301 20.56 -58.58 50.16
N LEU A 302 20.68 -57.75 49.11
CA LEU A 302 21.03 -58.30 47.80
C LEU A 302 22.03 -57.37 47.08
N LEU A 303 22.86 -57.93 46.20
CA LEU A 303 23.92 -57.24 45.45
C LEU A 303 23.57 -57.23 43.95
N LEU A 304 24.25 -56.39 43.18
CA LEU A 304 24.34 -56.44 41.71
C LEU A 304 23.06 -56.16 40.88
N ILE A 305 22.61 -54.89 40.89
CA ILE A 305 22.36 -54.18 39.62
C ILE A 305 22.97 -52.77 39.74
N LEU A 306 23.99 -52.47 38.94
CA LEU A 306 24.41 -51.08 38.70
C LEU A 306 23.62 -50.57 37.49
N PRO A 307 22.86 -49.46 37.61
CA PRO A 307 22.34 -48.79 36.42
C PRO A 307 23.50 -48.15 35.68
N THR A 308 23.81 -48.63 34.48
CA THR A 308 24.70 -47.92 33.55
C THR A 308 24.02 -46.63 33.14
N THR A 309 24.36 -45.52 33.79
CA THR A 309 24.04 -44.18 33.32
C THR A 309 24.52 -44.06 31.87
N PRO A 310 23.69 -43.65 30.91
CA PRO A 310 24.15 -43.33 29.57
C PRO A 310 25.19 -42.21 29.69
N GLN A 311 26.47 -42.55 29.51
CA GLN A 311 27.55 -41.58 29.51
C GLN A 311 27.45 -40.80 28.21
N GLU A 312 26.97 -39.56 28.27
CA GLU A 312 26.98 -38.68 27.11
C GLU A 312 28.43 -38.61 26.57
N PRO A 313 28.62 -38.69 25.23
CA PRO A 313 29.95 -38.65 24.66
C PRO A 313 30.62 -37.32 25.01
N GLU A 314 31.90 -37.32 25.35
CA GLU A 314 32.59 -36.20 26.01
C GLU A 314 32.67 -34.89 25.18
N GLY A 315 32.24 -34.89 23.91
CA GLY A 315 32.04 -33.68 23.10
C GLY A 315 30.64 -33.06 23.15
N ALA A 316 29.63 -33.74 23.72
CA ALA A 316 28.25 -33.25 23.76
C ALA A 316 28.07 -32.03 24.69
N THR A 317 28.88 -31.94 25.75
CA THR A 317 28.83 -30.86 26.74
C THR A 317 29.47 -29.56 26.27
N ASP A 318 30.36 -29.62 25.27
CA ASP A 318 31.06 -28.48 24.66
C ASP A 318 30.19 -27.83 23.56
N GLU A 319 29.49 -28.63 22.76
CA GLU A 319 28.55 -28.11 21.74
C GLU A 319 27.40 -27.28 22.36
N LEU A 320 27.00 -27.58 23.60
CA LEU A 320 25.98 -26.82 24.32
C LEU A 320 26.48 -25.47 24.89
N VAL A 321 27.77 -25.14 24.79
CA VAL A 321 28.33 -23.89 25.35
C VAL A 321 28.91 -23.01 24.24
N ALA A 322 28.56 -21.73 24.24
CA ALA A 322 29.10 -20.73 23.32
C ALA A 322 29.73 -19.56 24.10
N GLN A 323 30.98 -19.22 23.77
CA GLN A 323 31.73 -18.16 24.43
C GLN A 323 31.46 -16.81 23.76
N THR A 324 30.56 -16.01 24.34
CA THR A 324 30.30 -14.63 23.86
C THR A 324 31.31 -13.64 24.47
N GLN A 325 31.39 -12.42 23.94
CA GLN A 325 32.20 -11.34 24.53
C GLN A 325 31.74 -10.95 25.94
N ALA A 326 30.45 -11.10 26.25
CA ALA A 326 29.87 -10.83 27.56
C ALA A 326 29.96 -12.03 28.54
N GLY A 327 30.49 -13.17 28.10
CA GLY A 327 30.63 -14.39 28.89
C GLY A 327 30.06 -15.63 28.20
N PRO A 328 30.31 -16.84 28.72
CA PRO A 328 29.76 -18.05 28.13
C PRO A 328 28.24 -18.17 28.38
N VAL A 329 27.51 -18.68 27.39
CA VAL A 329 26.11 -19.11 27.48
C VAL A 329 25.99 -20.62 27.33
N ARG A 330 24.99 -21.25 27.97
CA ARG A 330 24.63 -22.67 27.80
C ARG A 330 23.24 -22.80 27.19
N GLY A 331 23.16 -23.38 26.00
CA GLY A 331 21.90 -23.70 25.33
C GLY A 331 21.34 -25.08 25.70
N LEU A 332 20.25 -25.47 25.04
CA LEU A 332 19.70 -26.83 25.06
C LEU A 332 19.73 -27.49 23.68
N ARG A 333 19.75 -28.83 23.62
CA ARG A 333 19.59 -29.58 22.38
C ARG A 333 18.10 -29.82 22.12
N LEU A 334 17.61 -29.46 20.93
CA LEU A 334 16.25 -29.70 20.46
C LEU A 334 16.24 -30.68 19.29
N PRO A 335 15.29 -31.63 19.22
CA PRO A 335 15.09 -32.45 18.03
C PRO A 335 14.50 -31.61 16.88
N ALA A 336 15.01 -31.82 15.67
CA ALA A 336 14.56 -31.16 14.45
C ALA A 336 14.75 -32.09 13.25
N LEU A 337 13.67 -32.39 12.53
CA LEU A 337 13.66 -33.35 11.40
C LEU A 337 14.28 -34.70 11.81
N SER A 338 15.25 -35.21 11.04
CA SER A 338 16.02 -36.43 11.35
C SER A 338 17.24 -36.20 12.27
N GLY A 339 17.44 -34.97 12.76
CA GLY A 339 18.61 -34.55 13.53
C GLY A 339 18.25 -33.70 14.75
N HIS A 340 19.19 -32.85 15.16
CA HIS A 340 19.06 -31.98 16.31
C HIS A 340 19.74 -30.63 16.07
N VAL A 341 19.19 -29.58 16.65
CA VAL A 341 19.85 -28.27 16.77
C VAL A 341 20.28 -28.04 18.22
N THR A 342 21.29 -27.20 18.44
CA THR A 342 21.49 -26.53 19.73
C THR A 342 20.82 -25.16 19.66
N ALA A 343 19.87 -24.90 20.55
CA ALA A 343 19.21 -23.61 20.70
C ALA A 343 19.74 -22.88 21.93
N PHE A 344 20.03 -21.60 21.78
CA PHE A 344 20.46 -20.68 22.83
C PHE A 344 19.42 -19.56 22.91
N LEU A 345 18.44 -19.72 23.79
CA LEU A 345 17.28 -18.86 23.94
C LEU A 345 17.52 -17.82 25.05
N GLY A 346 17.02 -16.59 24.88
CA GLY A 346 17.08 -15.58 25.93
C GLY A 346 18.49 -15.02 26.26
N ILE A 347 19.36 -14.89 25.26
CA ILE A 347 20.66 -14.22 25.42
C ILE A 347 20.43 -12.69 25.47
N PRO A 348 20.88 -11.95 26.50
CA PRO A 348 20.78 -10.49 26.51
C PRO A 348 21.79 -9.89 25.54
N TYR A 349 21.37 -8.87 24.79
CA TYR A 349 22.27 -8.05 23.97
C TYR A 349 22.40 -6.60 24.50
N ALA A 350 21.49 -6.15 25.36
CA ALA A 350 21.45 -4.81 25.93
C ALA A 350 21.26 -4.83 27.46
N GLU A 351 21.55 -3.70 28.10
CA GLU A 351 21.08 -3.40 29.46
C GLU A 351 19.54 -3.25 29.46
N PRO A 352 18.81 -3.76 30.47
CA PRO A 352 17.35 -3.64 30.54
C PRO A 352 16.89 -2.16 30.51
N PRO A 353 15.97 -1.76 29.60
CA PRO A 353 15.57 -0.36 29.37
C PRO A 353 14.58 0.18 30.43
N LEU A 354 14.79 -0.18 31.70
CA LEU A 354 13.89 0.08 32.81
C LEU A 354 13.92 1.55 33.30
N GLY A 355 12.76 2.07 33.73
CA GLY A 355 12.66 3.33 34.48
C GLY A 355 13.30 4.52 33.76
N PRO A 356 14.40 5.14 34.26
CA PRO A 356 15.10 6.22 33.57
C PRO A 356 15.61 5.89 32.15
N LEU A 357 15.66 4.61 31.77
CA LEU A 357 16.01 4.16 30.42
C LEU A 357 14.81 3.95 29.49
N ARG A 358 13.57 3.97 30.01
CA ARG A 358 12.35 3.95 29.18
C ARG A 358 12.37 5.14 28.21
N PHE A 359 11.98 4.89 26.96
CA PHE A 359 12.06 5.79 25.81
C PHE A 359 13.48 6.22 25.37
N ARG A 360 14.56 5.83 26.07
CA ARG A 360 15.92 6.15 25.65
C ARG A 360 16.48 5.10 24.67
N PRO A 361 17.47 5.47 23.83
CA PRO A 361 18.28 4.51 23.09
C PRO A 361 18.85 3.41 24.01
N PRO A 362 18.92 2.16 23.54
CA PRO A 362 19.46 1.05 24.33
C PRO A 362 20.93 1.27 24.66
N ARG A 363 21.41 0.51 25.65
CA ARG A 363 22.82 0.54 26.06
C ARG A 363 23.41 -0.86 25.92
N PRO A 364 24.60 -1.00 25.29
CA PRO A 364 25.35 -2.26 25.33
C PRO A 364 25.59 -2.70 26.77
N LEU A 365 25.63 -4.02 26.99
CA LEU A 365 25.95 -4.62 28.29
C LEU A 365 27.29 -4.09 28.83
N ARG A 366 27.24 -3.44 30.00
CA ARG A 366 28.36 -2.68 30.58
C ARG A 366 29.44 -3.54 31.22
N ARG A 367 29.12 -4.80 31.54
CA ARG A 367 30.00 -5.75 32.22
C ARG A 367 29.71 -7.18 31.74
N PRO A 368 30.74 -7.96 31.39
CA PRO A 368 30.60 -9.42 31.26
C PRO A 368 30.05 -10.04 32.55
N TRP A 369 29.20 -11.06 32.41
CA TRP A 369 28.72 -11.85 33.55
C TRP A 369 29.80 -12.85 34.02
N ARG A 370 29.66 -13.36 35.24
CA ARG A 370 30.54 -14.38 35.81
C ARG A 370 29.90 -15.75 35.68
N GLY A 371 30.71 -16.76 35.36
CA GLY A 371 30.24 -18.12 35.10
C GLY A 371 29.49 -18.24 33.76
N THR A 372 28.87 -19.39 33.53
CA THR A 372 28.03 -19.64 32.35
C THR A 372 26.60 -19.20 32.62
N ARG A 373 26.06 -18.34 31.77
CA ARG A 373 24.64 -17.95 31.82
C ARG A 373 23.79 -19.03 31.17
N ASP A 374 22.66 -19.37 31.80
CA ASP A 374 21.66 -20.25 31.22
C ASP A 374 20.94 -19.53 30.06
N ALA A 375 20.81 -20.24 28.94
CA ALA A 375 20.14 -19.83 27.71
C ALA A 375 19.27 -20.99 27.18
N SER A 376 18.63 -21.75 28.07
CA SER A 376 17.77 -22.89 27.73
C SER A 376 16.27 -22.55 27.62
N ALA A 377 15.87 -21.29 27.87
CA ALA A 377 14.47 -20.85 27.88
C ALA A 377 14.27 -19.52 27.15
N TYR A 378 13.13 -19.35 26.48
CA TYR A 378 12.77 -18.11 25.80
C TYR A 378 12.70 -16.91 26.76
N PRO A 379 13.03 -15.70 26.28
CA PRO A 379 12.94 -14.48 27.09
C PRO A 379 11.48 -14.05 27.33
N ARG A 380 11.31 -13.04 28.18
CA ARG A 380 10.05 -12.31 28.32
C ARG A 380 9.76 -11.50 27.05
N ALA A 381 8.48 -11.42 26.69
CA ALA A 381 8.03 -10.58 25.59
C ALA A 381 8.09 -9.10 25.98
N CYS A 382 8.30 -8.21 25.01
CA CYS A 382 8.19 -6.77 25.30
C CYS A 382 6.74 -6.39 25.61
N TRP A 383 6.54 -5.49 26.56
CA TRP A 383 5.23 -4.88 26.81
C TRP A 383 4.61 -4.35 25.52
N GLN A 384 3.37 -4.79 25.26
CA GLN A 384 2.64 -4.57 24.01
C GLN A 384 1.13 -4.71 24.26
N TYR A 385 0.33 -4.26 23.29
CA TYR A 385 -1.09 -4.61 23.24
C TYR A 385 -1.26 -6.14 23.07
N VAL A 386 -2.18 -6.73 23.83
CA VAL A 386 -2.56 -8.14 23.73
C VAL A 386 -3.97 -8.21 23.18
N ASP A 387 -4.11 -8.82 22.02
CA ASP A 387 -5.37 -8.89 21.29
C ASP A 387 -6.35 -9.85 21.96
N LYS A 388 -7.61 -9.42 22.02
CA LYS A 388 -8.73 -10.05 22.72
C LYS A 388 -10.03 -9.95 21.91
N LEU A 389 -9.97 -9.58 20.62
CA LEU A 389 -11.17 -9.49 19.77
C LEU A 389 -11.90 -10.84 19.68
N TYR A 390 -11.14 -11.93 19.54
CA TYR A 390 -11.65 -13.30 19.49
C TYR A 390 -10.91 -14.21 20.48
N PRO A 391 -11.27 -14.21 21.78
CA PRO A 391 -10.61 -15.04 22.79
C PRO A 391 -10.77 -16.54 22.51
N GLY A 392 -9.69 -17.31 22.71
CA GLY A 392 -9.64 -18.75 22.43
C GLY A 392 -9.58 -19.12 20.94
N PHE A 393 -9.40 -18.15 20.03
CA PHE A 393 -9.32 -18.39 18.59
C PHE A 393 -7.86 -18.51 18.10
N PRO A 394 -7.39 -19.68 17.62
CA PRO A 394 -5.97 -19.90 17.32
C PRO A 394 -5.38 -18.97 16.27
N GLY A 395 -6.15 -18.57 15.24
CA GLY A 395 -5.67 -17.68 14.18
C GLY A 395 -5.33 -16.25 14.63
N LEU A 396 -5.79 -15.85 15.82
CA LEU A 396 -5.46 -14.60 16.48
C LEU A 396 -4.45 -14.85 17.61
N GLU A 397 -4.70 -15.85 18.47
CA GLU A 397 -3.86 -16.13 19.63
C GLU A 397 -2.44 -16.62 19.28
N MET A 398 -2.21 -17.15 18.07
CA MET A 398 -0.86 -17.49 17.59
C MET A 398 0.09 -16.29 17.46
N TRP A 399 -0.46 -15.08 17.32
CA TRP A 399 0.30 -13.82 17.23
C TRP A 399 0.46 -13.10 18.58
N ASN A 400 -0.32 -13.52 19.59
CA ASN A 400 -0.24 -12.97 20.94
C ASN A 400 1.03 -13.44 21.69
N PRO A 401 1.57 -12.63 22.61
CA PRO A 401 2.81 -12.95 23.31
C PRO A 401 2.69 -14.20 24.20
N ASN A 402 3.31 -15.31 23.76
CA ASN A 402 3.34 -16.59 24.47
C ASN A 402 4.31 -16.63 25.70
N ARG A 403 4.70 -15.48 26.24
CA ARG A 403 5.61 -15.28 27.39
C ARG A 403 5.15 -14.07 28.21
N GLU A 404 5.55 -14.00 29.48
CA GLU A 404 5.27 -12.84 30.34
C GLU A 404 5.74 -11.52 29.71
N LEU A 405 4.96 -10.45 29.87
CA LEU A 405 5.30 -9.11 29.42
C LEU A 405 6.30 -8.44 30.35
N SER A 406 7.32 -7.78 29.79
CA SER A 406 8.30 -7.01 30.55
C SER A 406 8.91 -5.86 29.75
N GLU A 407 9.46 -4.87 30.46
CA GLU A 407 10.39 -3.90 29.86
C GLU A 407 11.80 -4.51 29.76
N ASP A 408 12.15 -5.44 30.65
CA ASP A 408 13.32 -6.29 30.51
C ASP A 408 13.03 -7.40 29.49
N CYS A 409 13.06 -7.00 28.22
CA CYS A 409 12.75 -7.83 27.06
C CYS A 409 13.84 -7.84 25.97
N LEU A 410 14.94 -7.08 26.10
CA LEU A 410 15.99 -6.91 25.08
C LEU A 410 16.94 -8.13 24.99
N TYR A 411 16.38 -9.21 24.47
CA TYR A 411 17.00 -10.53 24.33
C TYR A 411 16.93 -11.02 22.87
N LEU A 412 17.82 -11.95 22.54
CA LEU A 412 17.83 -12.68 21.28
C LEU A 412 18.01 -14.19 21.50
N ASN A 413 17.65 -14.95 20.48
CA ASN A 413 17.69 -16.41 20.43
C ASN A 413 18.57 -16.85 19.26
N VAL A 414 19.30 -17.96 19.38
CA VAL A 414 20.16 -18.50 18.32
C VAL A 414 19.95 -20.01 18.17
N TRP A 415 19.62 -20.48 16.96
CA TRP A 415 19.54 -21.90 16.60
C TRP A 415 20.74 -22.28 15.74
N VAL A 416 21.38 -23.38 16.10
CA VAL A 416 22.62 -23.87 15.50
C VAL A 416 22.44 -25.35 15.11
N PRO A 417 22.58 -25.75 13.84
CA PRO A 417 22.50 -27.16 13.46
C PRO A 417 23.64 -27.97 14.09
N SER A 418 23.36 -29.22 14.46
CA SER A 418 24.37 -30.15 15.01
C SER A 418 24.86 -31.12 13.91
N PRO A 419 26.18 -31.32 13.73
CA PRO A 419 27.27 -30.71 14.49
C PRO A 419 27.48 -29.21 14.16
N ARG A 420 27.81 -28.40 15.17
CA ARG A 420 28.06 -26.95 15.04
C ARG A 420 28.88 -26.62 13.77
N PRO A 421 28.38 -25.77 12.86
CA PRO A 421 29.03 -25.50 11.58
C PRO A 421 30.25 -24.58 11.72
N ARG A 422 30.93 -24.32 10.61
CA ARG A 422 32.03 -23.35 10.50
C ARG A 422 31.72 -22.36 9.38
N ASN A 423 31.64 -21.08 9.72
CA ASN A 423 31.32 -19.99 8.80
C ASN A 423 30.03 -20.25 7.98
N ALA A 424 28.97 -20.76 8.61
CA ALA A 424 27.67 -20.88 7.96
C ALA A 424 27.02 -19.50 7.77
N SER A 425 26.21 -19.34 6.72
CA SER A 425 25.34 -18.16 6.59
C SER A 425 24.47 -17.96 7.81
N VAL A 426 24.17 -16.70 8.10
CA VAL A 426 23.36 -16.30 9.25
C VAL A 426 22.07 -15.65 8.75
N LEU A 427 20.93 -16.20 9.13
CA LEU A 427 19.63 -15.54 8.98
C LEU A 427 19.27 -14.84 10.29
N VAL A 428 18.85 -13.58 10.22
CA VAL A 428 18.43 -12.80 11.40
C VAL A 428 16.99 -12.32 11.22
N TRP A 429 16.08 -12.89 12.02
CA TRP A 429 14.64 -12.61 12.02
C TRP A 429 14.30 -11.36 12.81
N ILE A 430 13.58 -10.45 12.16
CA ILE A 430 12.90 -9.31 12.77
C ILE A 430 11.39 -9.52 12.63
N TYR A 431 10.65 -9.61 13.73
CA TYR A 431 9.21 -9.89 13.69
C TYR A 431 8.36 -8.70 13.24
N GLY A 432 7.21 -9.03 12.62
CA GLY A 432 6.10 -8.12 12.33
C GLY A 432 5.23 -7.80 13.55
N GLY A 433 4.07 -7.17 13.33
CA GLY A 433 3.17 -6.69 14.40
C GLY A 433 2.93 -5.18 14.41
N GLY A 434 2.94 -4.52 13.24
CA GLY A 434 2.60 -3.09 13.09
C GLY A 434 3.41 -2.11 13.95
N PHE A 435 4.62 -2.50 14.38
CA PHE A 435 5.45 -1.84 15.40
C PHE A 435 4.83 -1.73 16.81
N TYR A 436 3.60 -2.19 17.06
CA TYR A 436 2.90 -2.12 18.36
C TYR A 436 2.87 -3.46 19.13
N SER A 437 3.11 -4.58 18.43
CA SER A 437 3.11 -5.95 18.98
C SER A 437 4.22 -6.82 18.36
N GLY A 438 4.25 -8.11 18.74
CA GLY A 438 5.20 -9.10 18.25
C GLY A 438 6.17 -9.61 19.33
N SER A 439 6.70 -10.82 19.15
CA SER A 439 7.68 -11.43 20.06
C SER A 439 8.58 -12.43 19.33
N SER A 440 9.87 -12.50 19.69
CA SER A 440 10.81 -13.47 19.09
C SER A 440 10.61 -14.92 19.53
N SER A 441 9.64 -15.16 20.42
CA SER A 441 9.34 -16.43 21.07
C SER A 441 8.11 -17.16 20.53
N LEU A 442 7.38 -16.58 19.57
CA LEU A 442 6.17 -17.19 19.00
C LEU A 442 6.51 -18.51 18.30
N ASP A 443 5.63 -19.50 18.41
CA ASP A 443 5.93 -20.86 17.96
C ASP A 443 6.03 -20.97 16.42
N VAL A 444 5.38 -20.04 15.69
CA VAL A 444 5.52 -19.85 14.24
C VAL A 444 6.90 -19.32 13.82
N TYR A 445 7.71 -18.80 14.75
CA TYR A 445 9.08 -18.34 14.51
C TYR A 445 10.16 -19.31 15.06
N ASP A 446 9.83 -20.58 15.33
CA ASP A 446 10.81 -21.55 15.83
C ASP A 446 11.82 -21.94 14.75
N GLY A 447 12.99 -21.30 14.82
CA GLY A 447 14.07 -21.46 13.84
C GLY A 447 14.67 -22.86 13.71
N ARG A 448 14.26 -23.86 14.51
CA ARG A 448 14.91 -25.19 14.51
C ARG A 448 14.82 -25.90 13.16
N TYR A 449 13.71 -25.77 12.44
CA TYR A 449 13.49 -26.53 11.20
C TYR A 449 14.28 -25.91 10.04
N LEU A 450 14.20 -24.60 9.86
CA LEU A 450 14.99 -23.87 8.86
C LEU A 450 16.50 -23.98 9.11
N ALA A 451 16.97 -23.82 10.35
CA ALA A 451 18.38 -23.98 10.70
C ALA A 451 18.90 -25.41 10.41
N GLN A 452 18.11 -26.44 10.73
CA GLN A 452 18.50 -27.84 10.49
C GLN A 452 18.39 -28.27 9.03
N ALA A 453 17.37 -27.81 8.30
CA ALA A 453 17.17 -28.16 6.89
C ALA A 453 18.26 -27.56 6.00
N GLU A 454 18.62 -26.30 6.25
CA GLU A 454 19.50 -25.52 5.37
C GLU A 454 20.93 -25.35 5.91
N GLY A 455 21.26 -25.98 7.05
CA GLY A 455 22.62 -26.00 7.61
C GLY A 455 23.16 -24.61 7.99
N LEU A 456 22.27 -23.69 8.31
CA LEU A 456 22.54 -22.28 8.58
C LEU A 456 22.32 -21.93 10.05
N VAL A 457 22.90 -20.82 10.53
CA VAL A 457 22.63 -20.31 11.87
C VAL A 457 21.47 -19.32 11.78
N LEU A 458 20.44 -19.52 12.61
CA LEU A 458 19.29 -18.62 12.68
C LEU A 458 19.33 -17.83 13.98
N VAL A 459 19.09 -16.52 13.92
CA VAL A 459 18.93 -15.63 15.06
C VAL A 459 17.55 -15.00 15.02
N SER A 460 16.89 -14.79 16.16
CA SER A 460 15.73 -13.90 16.28
C SER A 460 15.92 -12.96 17.46
N MET A 461 15.47 -11.70 17.37
CA MET A 461 15.56 -10.75 18.49
C MET A 461 14.24 -10.07 18.85
N ASN A 462 14.08 -9.76 20.13
CA ASN A 462 13.11 -8.78 20.60
C ASN A 462 13.61 -7.36 20.37
N TYR A 463 12.67 -6.44 20.12
CA TYR A 463 12.88 -5.00 20.13
C TYR A 463 11.67 -4.32 20.81
N ARG A 464 11.84 -3.13 21.41
CA ARG A 464 10.70 -2.43 22.02
C ARG A 464 9.68 -2.01 20.96
N VAL A 465 8.41 -2.18 21.30
CA VAL A 465 7.24 -1.89 20.47
C VAL A 465 6.35 -0.83 21.11
N GLY A 466 5.41 -0.30 20.33
CA GLY A 466 4.45 0.72 20.71
C GLY A 466 5.09 1.98 21.26
N ALA A 467 4.40 2.65 22.19
CA ALA A 467 4.91 3.84 22.84
C ALA A 467 6.29 3.64 23.51
N LEU A 468 6.61 2.42 23.97
CA LEU A 468 7.88 2.11 24.63
C LEU A 468 9.08 2.05 23.66
N GLY A 469 8.83 1.75 22.38
CA GLY A 469 9.82 1.68 21.32
C GLY A 469 9.87 2.89 20.39
N PHE A 470 8.76 3.61 20.23
CA PHE A 470 8.58 4.57 19.13
C PHE A 470 7.99 5.93 19.53
N LEU A 471 7.74 6.20 20.82
CA LEU A 471 7.38 7.56 21.27
C LEU A 471 8.55 8.52 21.04
N ALA A 472 8.28 9.61 20.30
CA ALA A 472 9.27 10.63 19.96
C ALA A 472 8.81 12.04 20.35
N LEU A 473 9.73 12.78 20.95
CA LEU A 473 9.72 14.23 21.09
C LEU A 473 11.05 14.71 20.49
N LEU A 474 11.10 14.93 19.18
CA LEU A 474 12.38 15.21 18.49
C LEU A 474 13.06 16.46 19.09
N GLY A 475 14.37 16.36 19.29
CA GLY A 475 15.16 17.31 20.07
C GLY A 475 15.32 16.92 21.55
N SER A 476 14.45 16.06 22.11
CA SER A 476 14.60 15.52 23.46
C SER A 476 15.55 14.31 23.50
N PRO A 477 16.69 14.37 24.21
CA PRO A 477 17.58 13.22 24.41
C PRO A 477 17.00 12.17 25.38
N GLU A 478 15.76 12.37 25.84
CA GLU A 478 15.06 11.47 26.76
C GLU A 478 14.04 10.57 26.05
N ALA A 479 13.49 11.01 24.92
CA ALA A 479 12.57 10.25 24.08
C ALA A 479 12.77 10.66 22.60
N PRO A 480 13.90 10.33 21.96
CA PRO A 480 14.24 10.81 20.62
C PRO A 480 13.49 10.10 19.49
N GLY A 481 12.62 9.13 19.79
CA GLY A 481 12.02 8.24 18.79
C GLY A 481 12.97 7.12 18.34
N ASN A 482 12.48 6.25 17.45
CA ASN A 482 13.22 5.17 16.79
C ASN A 482 13.99 4.18 17.71
N VAL A 483 13.74 4.17 19.03
CA VAL A 483 14.55 3.37 19.96
C VAL A 483 14.34 1.87 19.79
N GLY A 484 13.19 1.44 19.26
CA GLY A 484 12.98 0.06 18.78
C GLY A 484 13.87 -0.32 17.58
N LEU A 485 14.10 0.58 16.62
CA LEU A 485 15.07 0.32 15.53
C LEU A 485 16.51 0.35 16.03
N LEU A 486 16.80 1.11 17.09
CA LEU A 486 18.10 1.11 17.77
C LEU A 486 18.32 -0.17 18.60
N ASP A 487 17.27 -0.76 19.16
CA ASP A 487 17.30 -2.10 19.78
C ASP A 487 17.70 -3.15 18.74
N GLN A 488 17.02 -3.17 17.59
CA GLN A 488 17.37 -4.02 16.45
C GLN A 488 18.83 -3.80 16.00
N ARG A 489 19.26 -2.54 15.79
CA ARG A 489 20.64 -2.20 15.40
C ARG A 489 21.67 -2.71 16.42
N LEU A 490 21.38 -2.62 17.72
CA LEU A 490 22.27 -3.14 18.76
C LEU A 490 22.30 -4.68 18.80
N ALA A 491 21.18 -5.35 18.53
CA ALA A 491 21.17 -6.80 18.32
C ALA A 491 22.02 -7.20 17.11
N LEU A 492 21.95 -6.48 15.98
CA LEU A 492 22.81 -6.71 14.82
C LEU A 492 24.30 -6.51 15.13
N GLN A 493 24.64 -5.47 15.91
CA GLN A 493 26.01 -5.27 16.43
C GLN A 493 26.46 -6.42 17.35
N TRP A 494 25.56 -7.00 18.15
CA TRP A 494 25.83 -8.22 18.92
C TRP A 494 26.08 -9.42 18.01
N VAL A 495 25.29 -9.64 16.95
CA VAL A 495 25.46 -10.75 16.00
C VAL A 495 26.82 -10.64 15.31
N GLN A 496 27.15 -9.48 14.72
CA GLN A 496 28.48 -9.19 14.17
C GLN A 496 29.61 -9.52 15.15
N SER A 497 29.43 -9.17 16.43
CA SER A 497 30.44 -9.33 17.48
C SER A 497 30.59 -10.76 18.03
N ASN A 498 29.56 -11.62 17.89
CA ASN A 498 29.49 -12.89 18.64
C ASN A 498 29.16 -14.13 17.80
N ILE A 499 28.52 -14.02 16.62
CA ILE A 499 27.91 -15.17 15.92
C ILE A 499 28.92 -16.25 15.50
N ARG A 500 30.20 -15.87 15.33
CA ARG A 500 31.31 -16.81 15.08
C ARG A 500 31.49 -17.85 16.19
N ALA A 501 31.14 -17.54 17.44
CA ALA A 501 31.17 -18.51 18.54
C ALA A 501 30.13 -19.65 18.36
N PHE A 502 29.06 -19.37 17.62
CA PHE A 502 27.96 -20.26 17.31
C PHE A 502 28.15 -20.96 15.95
N GLY A 503 29.26 -20.72 15.24
CA GLY A 503 29.57 -21.31 13.93
C GLY A 503 29.11 -20.49 12.72
N GLY A 504 28.45 -19.35 12.92
CA GLY A 504 27.99 -18.47 11.85
C GLY A 504 29.07 -17.51 11.35
N ASP A 505 28.98 -17.07 10.09
CA ASP A 505 29.88 -16.07 9.51
C ASP A 505 29.30 -14.65 9.62
N PRO A 506 29.94 -13.71 10.34
CA PRO A 506 29.51 -12.31 10.38
C PRO A 506 29.60 -11.60 9.01
N SER A 507 30.31 -12.16 8.02
CA SER A 507 30.35 -11.67 6.63
C SER A 507 29.28 -12.27 5.71
N ALA A 508 28.41 -13.16 6.24
CA ALA A 508 27.29 -13.76 5.51
C ALA A 508 25.95 -13.60 6.25
N ILE A 509 25.76 -12.46 6.93
CA ILE A 509 24.50 -12.10 7.58
C ILE A 509 23.47 -11.62 6.55
N THR A 510 22.31 -12.27 6.57
CA THR A 510 21.10 -11.93 5.81
C THR A 510 20.00 -11.55 6.81
N LEU A 511 19.42 -10.36 6.68
CA LEU A 511 18.25 -9.99 7.47
C LEU A 511 17.00 -10.51 6.77
N PHE A 512 16.03 -11.01 7.54
CA PHE A 512 14.69 -11.32 7.05
C PHE A 512 13.65 -10.90 8.07
N GLY A 513 12.49 -10.49 7.59
CA GLY A 513 11.38 -10.05 8.42
C GLY A 513 10.09 -10.01 7.60
N GLU A 514 8.98 -9.95 8.32
CA GLU A 514 7.63 -9.84 7.75
C GLU A 514 6.93 -8.59 8.31
N SER A 515 6.01 -7.98 7.55
CA SER A 515 5.23 -6.80 7.98
C SER A 515 6.13 -5.66 8.49
N ALA A 516 5.92 -5.18 9.72
CA ALA A 516 6.79 -4.20 10.39
C ALA A 516 8.26 -4.65 10.52
N GLY A 517 8.52 -5.95 10.55
CA GLY A 517 9.85 -6.54 10.47
C GLY A 517 10.48 -6.38 9.08
N ALA A 518 9.73 -6.59 8.00
CA ALA A 518 10.18 -6.31 6.64
C ALA A 518 10.43 -4.80 6.41
N ALA A 519 9.54 -3.95 6.93
CA ALA A 519 9.76 -2.50 6.95
C ALA A 519 11.04 -2.13 7.74
N SER A 520 11.29 -2.78 8.88
CA SER A 520 12.53 -2.63 9.66
C SER A 520 13.79 -3.04 8.87
N VAL A 521 13.75 -4.16 8.15
CA VAL A 521 14.83 -4.60 7.25
C VAL A 521 15.09 -3.55 6.16
N GLY A 522 14.02 -3.00 5.57
CA GLY A 522 14.11 -1.86 4.65
C GLY A 522 14.76 -0.63 5.29
N MET A 523 14.33 -0.23 6.49
CA MET A 523 14.92 0.89 7.23
C MET A 523 16.39 0.66 7.58
N HIS A 524 16.82 -0.59 7.80
CA HIS A 524 18.24 -0.93 7.96
C HIS A 524 19.07 -0.82 6.66
N LEU A 525 18.46 -1.02 5.47
CA LEU A 525 19.10 -0.73 4.18
C LEU A 525 19.21 0.79 3.93
N LEU A 526 18.17 1.55 4.28
CA LEU A 526 18.16 3.01 4.19
C LEU A 526 19.19 3.63 5.16
N SER A 527 19.20 3.20 6.42
CA SER A 527 19.95 3.84 7.50
C SER A 527 21.47 3.62 7.41
N PRO A 528 22.30 4.67 7.18
CA PRO A 528 23.74 4.52 6.93
C PRO A 528 24.50 3.76 8.01
N ALA A 529 24.17 3.97 9.28
CA ALA A 529 24.81 3.33 10.43
C ALA A 529 24.39 1.84 10.65
N SER A 530 23.42 1.33 9.86
CA SER A 530 23.04 -0.09 9.85
C SER A 530 23.62 -0.86 8.66
N ARG A 531 23.90 -0.21 7.51
CA ARG A 531 24.29 -0.85 6.24
C ARG A 531 25.49 -1.81 6.36
N ALA A 532 26.45 -1.52 7.24
CA ALA A 532 27.65 -2.34 7.43
C ALA A 532 27.47 -3.57 8.35
N LEU A 533 26.27 -3.81 8.88
CA LEU A 533 26.00 -4.90 9.84
C LEU A 533 25.49 -6.18 9.16
N PHE A 534 25.10 -6.13 7.89
CA PHE A 534 24.52 -7.23 7.13
C PHE A 534 24.86 -7.11 5.64
N HIS A 535 24.47 -8.10 4.82
CA HIS A 535 24.98 -8.29 3.46
C HIS A 535 23.88 -8.57 2.41
N ARG A 536 22.68 -8.95 2.86
CA ARG A 536 21.50 -9.31 2.05
C ARG A 536 20.24 -9.04 2.85
N ALA A 537 19.13 -8.80 2.17
CA ALA A 537 17.85 -8.51 2.80
C ALA A 537 16.71 -9.36 2.22
N VAL A 538 15.77 -9.77 3.07
CA VAL A 538 14.49 -10.35 2.68
C VAL A 538 13.35 -9.51 3.28
N LEU A 539 12.42 -9.09 2.44
CA LEU A 539 11.26 -8.26 2.81
C LEU A 539 9.97 -9.00 2.45
N GLN A 540 9.29 -9.55 3.45
CA GLN A 540 8.03 -10.28 3.29
C GLN A 540 6.86 -9.36 3.70
N SER A 541 5.90 -9.13 2.81
CA SER A 541 4.66 -8.37 3.10
C SER A 541 4.86 -7.01 3.80
N GLY A 542 5.96 -6.31 3.49
CA GLY A 542 6.23 -4.98 4.06
C GLY A 542 7.45 -4.28 3.45
N ALA A 543 7.42 -2.95 3.47
CA ALA A 543 8.44 -2.08 2.88
C ALA A 543 8.62 -0.83 3.77
N PRO A 544 9.78 -0.15 3.74
CA PRO A 544 10.00 1.02 4.58
C PRO A 544 9.13 2.21 4.15
N ASN A 545 8.75 2.25 2.87
CA ASN A 545 7.88 3.22 2.20
C ASN A 545 6.39 2.81 2.19
N GLY A 546 5.94 2.07 3.21
CA GLY A 546 4.52 1.81 3.43
C GLY A 546 3.86 2.99 4.15
N PRO A 547 2.61 3.38 3.84
CA PRO A 547 1.93 4.57 4.40
C PRO A 547 1.61 4.46 5.91
N TRP A 548 1.92 3.33 6.52
CA TRP A 548 1.82 3.04 7.96
C TRP A 548 3.18 2.88 8.65
N ALA A 549 4.28 2.80 7.88
CA ALA A 549 5.58 2.39 8.38
C ALA A 549 6.41 3.54 8.97
N THR A 550 6.14 4.78 8.58
CA THR A 550 6.74 5.98 9.18
C THR A 550 5.72 7.08 9.44
N ILE A 551 6.05 8.02 10.33
CA ILE A 551 5.32 9.27 10.55
C ILE A 551 6.25 10.49 10.57
N SER A 552 5.69 11.67 10.33
CA SER A 552 6.42 12.94 10.36
C SER A 552 6.78 13.37 11.80
N PRO A 553 7.81 14.21 11.99
CA PRO A 553 8.14 14.85 13.26
C PRO A 553 6.96 15.47 13.99
N GLY A 554 6.09 16.20 13.26
CA GLY A 554 4.94 16.89 13.83
C GLY A 554 3.87 15.94 14.34
N GLU A 555 3.53 14.92 13.55
CA GLU A 555 2.54 13.90 13.94
C GLU A 555 3.06 13.04 15.10
N SER A 556 4.33 12.67 15.10
CA SER A 556 4.94 11.92 16.21
C SER A 556 4.89 12.72 17.52
N ARG A 557 5.23 14.02 17.49
CA ARG A 557 5.10 14.90 18.67
C ARG A 557 3.64 15.09 19.10
N ARG A 558 2.68 15.20 18.16
CA ARG A 558 1.25 15.27 18.48
C ARG A 558 0.81 14.02 19.25
N ARG A 559 1.14 12.82 18.75
CA ARG A 559 0.77 11.54 19.38
C ARG A 559 1.42 11.36 20.75
N ALA A 560 2.68 11.74 20.92
CA ALA A 560 3.39 11.68 22.19
C ALA A 560 2.73 12.58 23.27
N LEU A 561 2.31 13.79 22.91
CA LEU A 561 1.60 14.70 23.82
C LEU A 561 0.15 14.28 24.07
N GLU A 562 -0.53 13.70 23.08
CA GLU A 562 -1.89 13.16 23.23
C GLU A 562 -1.92 11.94 24.16
N LEU A 563 -0.94 11.02 24.06
CA LEU A 563 -0.78 9.94 25.03
C LEU A 563 -0.52 10.52 26.43
N ALA A 564 0.36 11.50 26.55
CA ALA A 564 0.63 12.16 27.81
C ALA A 564 -0.64 12.79 28.42
N HIS A 565 -1.48 13.45 27.61
CA HIS A 565 -2.76 13.98 28.07
C HIS A 565 -3.68 12.87 28.61
N ARG A 566 -3.85 11.78 27.84
CA ARG A 566 -4.72 10.64 28.19
C ARG A 566 -4.32 9.93 29.48
N VAL A 567 -3.02 9.78 29.74
CA VAL A 567 -2.52 9.20 31.00
C VAL A 567 -2.34 10.24 32.12
N GLY A 568 -2.91 11.45 31.98
CA GLY A 568 -2.88 12.47 33.04
C GLY A 568 -1.49 13.03 33.32
N CYS A 569 -0.67 13.22 32.28
CA CYS A 569 0.63 13.88 32.31
C CYS A 569 0.55 15.29 31.69
N PRO A 570 1.48 16.21 32.04
CA PRO A 570 1.36 17.63 31.68
C PRO A 570 1.76 17.89 30.21
N ALA A 571 0.83 17.68 29.28
CA ALA A 571 1.05 17.82 27.83
C ALA A 571 1.43 19.26 27.36
N GLY A 572 1.28 20.28 28.21
CA GLY A 572 1.74 21.66 27.97
C GLY A 572 3.03 22.06 28.70
N GLY A 573 3.71 21.11 29.36
CA GLY A 573 4.97 21.35 30.06
C GLY A 573 6.20 21.28 29.14
N ASN A 574 7.39 21.31 29.74
CA ASN A 574 8.64 21.00 29.05
C ASN A 574 8.70 19.51 28.69
N ASP A 575 9.29 19.14 27.55
CA ASP A 575 9.39 17.75 27.07
C ASP A 575 10.04 16.81 28.10
N SER A 576 10.98 17.28 28.94
CA SER A 576 11.51 16.48 30.06
C SER A 576 10.50 16.23 31.18
N GLU A 577 9.56 17.15 31.44
CA GLU A 577 8.49 16.97 32.43
C GLU A 577 7.43 15.98 31.91
N VAL A 578 7.09 16.09 30.62
CA VAL A 578 6.26 15.12 29.88
C VAL A 578 6.87 13.71 30.01
N VAL A 579 8.14 13.54 29.64
CA VAL A 579 8.81 12.23 29.67
C VAL A 579 9.02 11.73 31.10
N ALA A 580 9.34 12.59 32.07
CA ALA A 580 9.44 12.20 33.48
C ALA A 580 8.10 11.65 34.02
N CYS A 581 6.97 12.28 33.66
CA CYS A 581 5.65 11.78 34.01
C CYS A 581 5.32 10.46 33.28
N LEU A 582 5.55 10.38 31.97
CA LEU A 582 5.34 9.14 31.19
C LEU A 582 6.19 7.96 31.70
N ARG A 583 7.35 8.21 32.31
CA ARG A 583 8.17 7.18 32.99
C ARG A 583 7.62 6.73 34.34
N SER A 584 6.76 7.52 34.98
CA SER A 584 6.13 7.17 36.27
C SER A 584 4.88 6.29 36.11
N ARG A 585 4.29 6.25 34.91
CA ARG A 585 3.11 5.43 34.59
C ARG A 585 3.45 3.94 34.49
N SER A 586 2.48 3.08 34.74
CA SER A 586 2.64 1.66 34.44
C SER A 586 2.71 1.45 32.91
N PRO A 587 3.38 0.39 32.42
CA PRO A 587 3.38 0.07 31.00
C PRO A 587 1.97 -0.17 30.45
N GLN A 588 1.09 -0.78 31.26
CA GLN A 588 -0.32 -1.01 30.90
C GLN A 588 -1.08 0.32 30.74
N ASP A 589 -0.84 1.31 31.60
CA ASP A 589 -1.50 2.64 31.52
C ASP A 589 -1.25 3.30 30.15
N LEU A 590 -0.06 3.10 29.59
CA LEU A 590 0.35 3.64 28.28
C LEU A 590 -0.33 2.86 27.15
N ILE A 591 -0.29 1.52 27.21
CA ILE A 591 -0.86 0.62 26.19
C ILE A 591 -2.39 0.75 26.11
N ASP A 592 -3.07 0.87 27.25
CA ASP A 592 -4.54 1.03 27.33
C ASP A 592 -5.03 2.33 26.70
N GLN A 593 -4.15 3.33 26.52
CA GLN A 593 -4.44 4.61 25.88
C GLN A 593 -3.79 4.77 24.50
N GLU A 594 -2.97 3.80 24.07
CA GLU A 594 -2.12 3.91 22.89
C GLU A 594 -2.92 4.12 21.60
N TRP A 595 -3.96 3.33 21.36
CA TRP A 595 -4.83 3.47 20.17
C TRP A 595 -5.58 4.80 20.09
N GLY A 596 -5.77 5.49 21.23
CA GLY A 596 -6.51 6.75 21.30
C GLY A 596 -5.80 7.95 20.65
N VAL A 597 -4.53 7.84 20.28
CA VAL A 597 -3.75 8.96 19.72
C VAL A 597 -3.88 9.13 18.20
N LEU A 598 -4.44 8.13 17.49
CA LEU A 598 -4.63 8.19 16.04
C LEU A 598 -5.52 9.39 15.67
N PRO A 599 -5.23 10.11 14.57
CA PRO A 599 -5.93 11.35 14.24
C PRO A 599 -7.39 11.13 13.82
N GLN A 600 -7.72 9.94 13.33
CA GLN A 600 -9.03 9.55 12.80
C GLN A 600 -9.18 8.02 12.84
N PRO A 601 -10.42 7.48 12.71
CA PRO A 601 -10.64 6.05 12.50
C PRO A 601 -9.99 5.57 11.18
N SER A 602 -9.35 4.40 11.23
CA SER A 602 -8.65 3.81 10.08
C SER A 602 -8.29 2.34 10.33
N VAL A 603 -8.21 1.52 9.29
CA VAL A 603 -7.52 0.22 9.32
C VAL A 603 -6.06 0.38 8.86
N PHE A 604 -5.20 -0.58 9.22
CA PHE A 604 -3.78 -0.60 8.83
C PHE A 604 -3.02 0.72 9.16
N ARG A 605 -3.30 1.35 10.30
CA ARG A 605 -2.51 2.46 10.86
C ARG A 605 -2.24 2.18 12.33
N PHE A 606 -1.02 2.47 12.78
CA PHE A 606 -0.56 2.09 14.11
C PHE A 606 -0.14 3.34 14.92
N PRO A 607 -0.37 3.38 16.25
CA PRO A 607 -0.14 4.57 17.07
C PRO A 607 1.31 5.08 17.10
N PHE A 608 2.26 4.24 17.50
CA PHE A 608 3.67 4.62 17.59
C PHE A 608 4.51 3.73 16.68
N VAL A 609 5.01 4.36 15.62
CA VAL A 609 5.82 3.76 14.55
C VAL A 609 7.08 4.62 14.34
N PRO A 610 8.09 4.15 13.59
CA PRO A 610 9.27 4.95 13.26
C PRO A 610 8.95 6.37 12.77
N VAL A 611 9.82 7.32 13.15
CA VAL A 611 9.73 8.73 12.77
C VAL A 611 10.90 9.11 11.87
N VAL A 612 10.66 9.96 10.87
CA VAL A 612 11.76 10.57 10.10
C VAL A 612 12.50 11.56 11.01
N ASP A 613 13.70 11.20 11.46
CA ASP A 613 14.41 11.86 12.57
C ASP A 613 15.65 12.66 12.15
N GLY A 614 16.17 12.45 10.94
CA GLY A 614 17.42 13.05 10.47
C GLY A 614 18.69 12.31 10.94
N ASP A 615 18.58 11.18 11.62
CA ASP A 615 19.72 10.39 12.16
C ASP A 615 19.60 8.91 11.76
N PHE A 616 18.55 8.21 12.22
CA PHE A 616 18.27 6.86 11.75
C PHE A 616 17.78 6.90 10.30
N LEU A 617 16.81 7.76 10.00
CA LEU A 617 16.29 8.04 8.67
C LEU A 617 16.59 9.50 8.35
N ALA A 618 17.58 9.71 7.48
CA ALA A 618 18.05 11.06 7.11
C ALA A 618 16.99 11.89 6.37
N ASP A 619 16.02 11.23 5.72
CA ASP A 619 14.86 11.81 5.05
C ASP A 619 13.75 10.73 4.96
N SER A 620 12.62 11.02 4.32
CA SER A 620 11.54 10.05 4.09
C SER A 620 12.03 8.82 3.30
N PRO A 621 11.47 7.62 3.56
CA PRO A 621 11.79 6.41 2.80
C PRO A 621 11.65 6.60 1.28
N GLU A 622 10.63 7.32 0.83
CA GLU A 622 10.36 7.62 -0.58
C GLU A 622 11.45 8.50 -1.17
N VAL A 623 11.87 9.56 -0.46
CA VAL A 623 12.98 10.44 -0.88
C VAL A 623 14.28 9.66 -0.96
N LEU A 624 14.61 8.85 0.05
CA LEU A 624 15.82 8.04 0.10
C LEU A 624 15.87 6.98 -1.03
N LEU A 625 14.74 6.33 -1.33
CA LEU A 625 14.62 5.37 -2.44
C LEU A 625 14.73 6.06 -3.81
N ASN A 626 14.05 7.19 -4.00
CA ASN A 626 14.14 7.97 -5.23
C ASN A 626 15.57 8.46 -5.49
N ALA A 627 16.25 8.96 -4.46
CA ALA A 627 17.64 9.40 -4.52
C ALA A 627 18.66 8.24 -4.73
N GLY A 628 18.27 7.00 -4.42
CA GLY A 628 19.19 5.86 -4.41
C GLY A 628 20.07 5.76 -3.16
N SER A 629 19.70 6.45 -2.07
CA SER A 629 20.47 6.45 -0.81
C SER A 629 20.12 5.23 0.05
N PHE A 630 20.53 4.05 -0.41
CA PHE A 630 20.41 2.78 0.31
C PHE A 630 21.61 1.86 0.03
N ALA A 631 21.68 0.70 0.67
CA ALA A 631 22.72 -0.28 0.37
C ALA A 631 22.41 -1.10 -0.90
N GLU A 632 23.29 -1.05 -1.89
CA GLU A 632 23.26 -1.92 -3.07
C GLU A 632 23.63 -3.36 -2.65
N MET A 633 22.62 -4.15 -2.27
CA MET A 633 22.74 -5.52 -1.79
C MET A 633 21.67 -6.41 -2.43
N PRO A 634 21.86 -7.74 -2.50
CA PRO A 634 20.80 -8.65 -2.93
C PRO A 634 19.56 -8.52 -2.05
N VAL A 635 18.39 -8.47 -2.70
CA VAL A 635 17.06 -8.39 -2.09
C VAL A 635 16.18 -9.54 -2.59
N LEU A 636 15.54 -10.24 -1.66
CA LEU A 636 14.37 -11.08 -1.96
C LEU A 636 13.15 -10.35 -1.38
N ALA A 637 12.17 -10.03 -2.22
CA ALA A 637 10.97 -9.31 -1.80
C ALA A 637 9.71 -10.06 -2.25
N GLY A 638 8.62 -9.91 -1.51
CA GLY A 638 7.34 -10.45 -1.96
C GLY A 638 6.23 -10.24 -0.96
N VAL A 639 5.07 -10.76 -1.31
CA VAL A 639 3.79 -10.53 -0.65
C VAL A 639 2.95 -11.80 -0.66
N VAL A 640 1.97 -11.87 0.24
CA VAL A 640 0.85 -12.81 0.08
C VAL A 640 -0.18 -12.25 -0.89
N ARG A 641 -1.24 -13.01 -1.15
CA ARG A 641 -2.29 -12.63 -2.09
C ARG A 641 -3.29 -11.65 -1.51
N ASP A 642 -3.87 -11.97 -0.34
CA ASP A 642 -5.05 -11.33 0.20
C ASP A 642 -4.65 -10.54 1.48
N GLU A 643 -3.71 -9.62 1.29
CA GLU A 643 -2.99 -8.84 2.32
C GLU A 643 -3.92 -7.99 3.21
N GLY A 644 -5.05 -7.51 2.68
CA GLY A 644 -5.98 -6.62 3.40
C GLY A 644 -6.91 -7.35 4.35
N SER A 645 -7.28 -8.60 4.03
CA SER A 645 -8.25 -9.45 4.75
C SER A 645 -8.09 -9.41 6.27
N TYR A 646 -6.86 -9.58 6.75
CA TYR A 646 -6.53 -9.62 8.17
C TYR A 646 -6.84 -8.29 8.89
N PHE A 647 -6.75 -7.15 8.21
CA PHE A 647 -6.94 -5.83 8.83
C PHE A 647 -8.39 -5.38 8.83
N LEU A 648 -9.22 -5.88 7.91
CA LEU A 648 -10.62 -5.50 7.78
C LEU A 648 -11.47 -5.94 8.98
N ILE A 649 -11.24 -7.17 9.49
CA ILE A 649 -11.94 -7.70 10.68
C ILE A 649 -11.75 -6.86 11.96
N TYR A 650 -10.75 -5.99 12.04
CA TYR A 650 -10.46 -5.16 13.22
C TYR A 650 -11.14 -3.78 13.20
N GLY A 651 -11.80 -3.39 12.10
CA GLY A 651 -12.42 -2.06 12.04
C GLY A 651 -13.28 -1.70 10.82
N ALA A 652 -13.35 -2.52 9.78
CA ALA A 652 -14.22 -2.28 8.64
C ALA A 652 -15.64 -2.84 8.89
N PRO A 653 -16.71 -2.05 8.69
CA PRO A 653 -18.09 -2.54 8.75
C PRO A 653 -18.36 -3.72 7.80
N GLY A 654 -19.24 -4.63 8.22
CA GLY A 654 -19.60 -5.85 7.48
C GLY A 654 -18.67 -7.06 7.68
N PHE A 655 -17.42 -6.84 8.11
CA PHE A 655 -16.41 -7.90 8.26
C PHE A 655 -16.49 -8.65 9.59
N SER A 656 -16.30 -9.98 9.53
CA SER A 656 -16.25 -10.85 10.70
C SER A 656 -15.60 -12.20 10.37
N LYS A 657 -14.98 -12.84 11.37
CA LYS A 657 -14.51 -14.23 11.25
C LYS A 657 -15.64 -15.27 11.12
N ASP A 658 -16.87 -14.91 11.55
CA ASP A 658 -17.99 -15.84 11.73
C ASP A 658 -19.02 -15.82 10.59
N ASN A 659 -18.75 -15.08 9.51
CA ASN A 659 -19.61 -14.99 8.33
C ASN A 659 -18.77 -14.95 7.03
N GLU A 660 -19.42 -14.86 5.87
CA GLU A 660 -18.77 -14.70 4.56
C GLU A 660 -18.33 -13.25 4.25
N SER A 661 -18.58 -12.31 5.18
CA SER A 661 -18.28 -10.87 5.09
C SER A 661 -18.74 -10.24 3.77
N LEU A 662 -19.95 -10.59 3.35
CA LEU A 662 -20.62 -9.99 2.18
C LEU A 662 -21.06 -8.57 2.55
N ILE A 663 -20.40 -7.56 1.99
CA ILE A 663 -20.63 -6.15 2.36
C ILE A 663 -21.50 -5.42 1.34
N THR A 664 -22.33 -4.50 1.84
CA THR A 664 -23.10 -3.59 1.00
C THR A 664 -22.21 -2.54 0.33
N ARG A 665 -22.76 -1.85 -0.69
CA ARG A 665 -22.07 -0.72 -1.33
C ARG A 665 -21.75 0.41 -0.35
N GLU A 666 -22.63 0.68 0.62
CA GLU A 666 -22.39 1.69 1.67
C GLU A 666 -21.18 1.30 2.55
N GLU A 667 -21.12 0.04 2.98
CA GLU A 667 -19.99 -0.49 3.77
C GLU A 667 -18.68 -0.49 2.97
N PHE A 668 -18.70 -0.73 1.66
CA PHE A 668 -17.53 -0.55 0.79
C PHE A 668 -17.04 0.91 0.74
N LEU A 669 -17.94 1.87 0.51
CA LEU A 669 -17.60 3.29 0.44
C LEU A 669 -17.06 3.82 1.79
N GLY A 670 -17.64 3.38 2.90
CA GLY A 670 -17.12 3.64 4.25
C GLY A 670 -15.76 2.95 4.49
N GLY A 671 -15.62 1.71 4.02
CA GLY A 671 -14.39 0.93 4.09
C GLY A 671 -13.21 1.58 3.36
N VAL A 672 -13.43 2.13 2.16
CA VAL A 672 -12.38 2.86 1.40
C VAL A 672 -11.85 4.04 2.21
N ARG A 673 -12.73 4.80 2.88
CA ARG A 673 -12.36 5.93 3.75
C ARG A 673 -11.58 5.47 5.00
N LEU A 674 -11.79 4.24 5.49
CA LEU A 674 -11.02 3.65 6.59
C LEU A 674 -9.67 3.06 6.13
N GLY A 675 -9.60 2.51 4.91
CA GLY A 675 -8.38 1.94 4.34
C GLY A 675 -7.39 2.98 3.80
N VAL A 676 -7.92 4.12 3.34
CA VAL A 676 -7.16 5.25 2.77
C VAL A 676 -7.47 6.53 3.57
N PRO A 677 -7.18 6.59 4.88
CA PRO A 677 -7.60 7.68 5.75
C PRO A 677 -7.07 9.06 5.34
N GLN A 678 -5.94 9.12 4.63
CA GLN A 678 -5.37 10.36 4.12
C GLN A 678 -6.05 10.90 2.83
N ALA A 679 -7.11 10.26 2.32
CA ALA A 679 -7.77 10.69 1.09
C ALA A 679 -8.93 11.66 1.37
N GLY A 680 -8.82 12.89 0.84
CA GLY A 680 -9.96 13.78 0.62
C GLY A 680 -10.95 13.20 -0.40
N GLU A 681 -12.11 13.84 -0.59
CA GLU A 681 -13.25 13.23 -1.28
C GLU A 681 -12.93 12.78 -2.72
N LEU A 682 -12.32 13.64 -3.54
CA LEU A 682 -11.93 13.31 -4.92
C LEU A 682 -10.90 12.17 -5.01
N ALA A 683 -10.00 12.07 -4.02
CA ALA A 683 -9.04 10.97 -3.94
C ALA A 683 -9.70 9.66 -3.53
N ALA A 684 -10.71 9.70 -2.64
CA ALA A 684 -11.51 8.53 -2.30
C ALA A 684 -12.39 8.08 -3.48
N GLU A 685 -12.99 9.01 -4.23
CA GLU A 685 -13.72 8.71 -5.47
C GLU A 685 -12.83 8.05 -6.52
N ALA A 686 -11.58 8.51 -6.68
CA ALA A 686 -10.62 7.87 -7.58
C ALA A 686 -10.30 6.42 -7.18
N VAL A 687 -10.22 6.10 -5.89
CA VAL A 687 -10.07 4.71 -5.39
C VAL A 687 -11.33 3.90 -5.69
N VAL A 688 -12.52 4.45 -5.42
CA VAL A 688 -13.81 3.81 -5.72
C VAL A 688 -13.96 3.51 -7.21
N LEU A 689 -13.58 4.47 -8.07
CA LEU A 689 -13.56 4.31 -9.53
C LEU A 689 -12.65 3.15 -9.96
N GLN A 690 -11.44 3.08 -9.40
CA GLN A 690 -10.42 2.11 -9.78
C GLN A 690 -10.71 0.67 -9.33
N TYR A 691 -11.49 0.48 -8.26
CA TYR A 691 -11.74 -0.83 -7.65
C TYR A 691 -13.19 -1.36 -7.80
N THR A 692 -14.10 -0.63 -8.42
CA THR A 692 -15.49 -1.08 -8.64
C THR A 692 -15.65 -1.83 -9.97
N ASP A 693 -16.29 -2.99 -9.96
CA ASP A 693 -16.84 -3.61 -11.18
C ASP A 693 -18.13 -2.88 -11.60
N TRP A 694 -17.99 -1.80 -12.38
CA TRP A 694 -19.10 -0.93 -12.79
C TRP A 694 -20.21 -1.59 -13.64
N ARG A 695 -20.05 -2.88 -14.00
CA ARG A 695 -21.13 -3.68 -14.62
C ARG A 695 -22.14 -4.19 -13.59
N ASP A 696 -21.75 -4.25 -12.31
CA ASP A 696 -22.50 -4.83 -11.20
C ASP A 696 -21.94 -4.31 -9.86
N PRO A 697 -22.08 -3.00 -9.58
CA PRO A 697 -21.41 -2.32 -8.46
C PRO A 697 -21.99 -2.66 -7.08
N GLU A 698 -23.16 -3.31 -7.03
CA GLU A 698 -23.85 -3.71 -5.80
C GLU A 698 -23.52 -5.15 -5.38
N ASP A 699 -22.73 -5.89 -6.15
CA ASP A 699 -22.32 -7.26 -5.83
C ASP A 699 -21.52 -7.28 -4.50
N PRO A 700 -22.02 -7.95 -3.45
CA PRO A 700 -21.41 -7.88 -2.13
C PRO A 700 -20.19 -8.80 -1.97
N VAL A 701 -19.97 -9.73 -2.91
CA VAL A 701 -18.75 -10.54 -3.00
C VAL A 701 -17.64 -9.68 -3.61
N LYS A 702 -17.94 -8.98 -4.72
CA LYS A 702 -16.98 -8.08 -5.38
C LYS A 702 -16.63 -6.88 -4.50
N ASN A 703 -17.60 -6.26 -3.83
CA ASN A 703 -17.32 -5.14 -2.91
C ASN A 703 -16.40 -5.59 -1.74
N ARG A 704 -16.60 -6.81 -1.20
CA ARG A 704 -15.70 -7.40 -0.19
C ARG A 704 -14.27 -7.56 -0.73
N GLU A 705 -14.13 -8.25 -1.87
CA GLU A 705 -12.84 -8.56 -2.48
C GLU A 705 -12.10 -7.29 -2.95
N ALA A 706 -12.83 -6.30 -3.48
CA ALA A 706 -12.31 -4.99 -3.83
C ALA A 706 -11.76 -4.22 -2.62
N LEU A 707 -12.35 -4.35 -1.43
CA LEU A 707 -11.85 -3.66 -0.24
C LEU A 707 -10.61 -4.34 0.36
N ASP A 708 -10.54 -5.67 0.30
CA ASP A 708 -9.31 -6.43 0.61
C ASP A 708 -8.17 -5.97 -0.30
N ASP A 709 -8.41 -5.97 -1.62
CA ASP A 709 -7.52 -5.47 -2.64
C ASP A 709 -7.08 -4.00 -2.41
N VAL A 710 -8.00 -3.09 -2.05
CA VAL A 710 -7.67 -1.68 -1.71
C VAL A 710 -6.71 -1.60 -0.52
N VAL A 711 -6.99 -2.33 0.56
CA VAL A 711 -6.17 -2.30 1.78
C VAL A 711 -4.83 -3.00 1.53
N GLY A 712 -4.81 -4.12 0.81
CA GLY A 712 -3.60 -4.87 0.47
C GLY A 712 -2.66 -4.11 -0.47
N ASP A 713 -3.19 -3.54 -1.56
CA ASP A 713 -2.40 -2.79 -2.55
C ASP A 713 -1.79 -1.53 -1.95
N HIS A 714 -2.61 -0.71 -1.28
CA HIS A 714 -2.17 0.57 -0.69
C HIS A 714 -1.10 0.38 0.38
N ASN A 715 -1.27 -0.61 1.26
CA ASN A 715 -0.43 -0.75 2.44
C ASN A 715 0.75 -1.71 2.25
N VAL A 716 0.66 -2.68 1.34
CA VAL A 716 1.69 -3.73 1.19
C VAL A 716 2.13 -3.92 -0.26
N VAL A 717 1.27 -4.34 -1.18
CA VAL A 717 1.71 -4.84 -2.50
C VAL A 717 2.40 -3.75 -3.33
N CYS A 718 1.84 -2.56 -3.36
CA CYS A 718 2.40 -1.47 -4.16
C CYS A 718 3.61 -0.79 -3.49
N PRO A 719 3.64 -0.59 -2.16
CA PRO A 719 4.88 -0.25 -1.44
C PRO A 719 6.04 -1.22 -1.66
N VAL A 720 5.79 -2.54 -1.58
CA VAL A 720 6.82 -3.59 -1.82
C VAL A 720 7.25 -3.61 -3.28
N THR A 721 6.32 -3.49 -4.23
CA THR A 721 6.64 -3.47 -5.66
C THR A 721 7.43 -2.22 -6.04
N LEU A 722 7.11 -1.05 -5.45
CA LEU A 722 7.90 0.18 -5.62
C LEU A 722 9.32 0.03 -5.06
N PHE A 723 9.47 -0.58 -3.88
CA PHE A 723 10.78 -0.86 -3.30
C PHE A 723 11.62 -1.78 -4.21
N ALA A 724 11.03 -2.87 -4.70
CA ALA A 724 11.67 -3.80 -5.64
C ALA A 724 12.07 -3.11 -6.96
N GLN A 725 11.19 -2.27 -7.52
CA GLN A 725 11.48 -1.46 -8.70
C GLN A 725 12.66 -0.50 -8.46
N ARG A 726 12.66 0.28 -7.36
CA ARG A 726 13.74 1.21 -7.03
C ARG A 726 15.08 0.50 -6.78
N ALA A 727 15.06 -0.65 -6.12
CA ALA A 727 16.26 -1.48 -5.93
C ALA A 727 16.83 -1.97 -7.27
N ALA A 728 15.97 -2.48 -8.17
CA ALA A 728 16.38 -2.96 -9.49
C ALA A 728 16.83 -1.82 -10.44
N GLU A 729 16.23 -0.63 -10.35
CA GLU A 729 16.66 0.58 -11.08
C GLU A 729 18.06 1.05 -10.65
N ARG A 730 18.49 0.75 -9.43
CA ARG A 730 19.85 1.00 -8.93
C ARG A 730 20.79 -0.21 -9.09
N GLY A 731 20.38 -1.25 -9.84
CA GLY A 731 21.23 -2.39 -10.17
C GLY A 731 21.39 -3.44 -9.06
N ALA A 732 20.64 -3.34 -7.96
CA ALA A 732 20.64 -4.38 -6.93
C ALA A 732 20.07 -5.71 -7.50
N PRO A 733 20.61 -6.88 -7.14
CA PRO A 733 20.01 -8.17 -7.49
C PRO A 733 18.69 -8.38 -6.74
N VAL A 734 17.55 -8.23 -7.42
CA VAL A 734 16.22 -8.38 -6.83
C VAL A 734 15.56 -9.68 -7.29
N PHE A 735 14.93 -10.41 -6.37
CA PHE A 735 14.06 -11.56 -6.65
C PHE A 735 12.68 -11.31 -6.04
N ALA A 736 11.63 -11.37 -6.86
CA ALA A 736 10.26 -11.07 -6.42
C ALA A 736 9.38 -12.34 -6.32
N TYR A 737 8.47 -12.41 -5.34
CA TYR A 737 7.44 -13.44 -5.25
C TYR A 737 6.02 -12.91 -4.91
N LEU A 738 5.03 -13.74 -5.25
CA LEU A 738 3.66 -13.71 -4.76
C LEU A 738 3.37 -15.08 -4.13
N PHE A 739 3.00 -15.13 -2.85
CA PHE A 739 2.58 -16.34 -2.16
C PHE A 739 1.05 -16.48 -2.28
N ASP A 740 0.60 -17.52 -2.96
CA ASP A 740 -0.82 -17.77 -3.27
C ASP A 740 -1.15 -19.26 -2.99
N HIS A 741 -0.88 -19.67 -1.75
CA HIS A 741 -1.32 -20.95 -1.19
C HIS A 741 -1.99 -20.74 0.16
N ARG A 742 -3.29 -21.03 0.22
CA ARG A 742 -4.04 -21.06 1.48
C ARG A 742 -3.76 -22.36 2.22
N ALA A 743 -3.23 -22.26 3.44
CA ALA A 743 -2.94 -23.43 4.27
C ALA A 743 -4.21 -24.25 4.60
N SER A 744 -4.11 -25.57 4.52
CA SER A 744 -5.18 -26.53 4.86
C SER A 744 -5.57 -26.51 6.35
N THR A 745 -4.68 -25.99 7.19
CA THR A 745 -4.81 -25.81 8.64
C THR A 745 -5.38 -24.44 9.03
N LEU A 746 -5.57 -23.51 8.07
CA LEU A 746 -5.88 -22.11 8.35
C LEU A 746 -7.24 -21.92 9.03
N ALA A 747 -7.22 -21.44 10.28
CA ALA A 747 -8.40 -21.29 11.13
C ALA A 747 -9.34 -20.12 10.75
N TRP A 748 -8.84 -19.13 10.00
CA TRP A 748 -9.63 -18.00 9.50
C TRP A 748 -10.67 -18.46 8.44
N PRO A 749 -11.80 -17.75 8.23
CA PRO A 749 -12.80 -18.12 7.23
C PRO A 749 -12.23 -18.13 5.80
N ALA A 750 -12.96 -18.79 4.89
CA ALA A 750 -12.54 -18.97 3.50
C ALA A 750 -12.42 -17.66 2.70
N TRP A 751 -13.20 -16.63 3.06
CA TRP A 751 -13.19 -15.34 2.36
C TRP A 751 -11.87 -14.58 2.50
N MET A 752 -11.11 -14.82 3.58
CA MET A 752 -9.81 -14.18 3.83
C MET A 752 -8.66 -14.74 2.97
N GLY A 753 -8.94 -15.63 2.01
CA GLY A 753 -7.96 -16.14 1.06
C GLY A 753 -6.67 -16.65 1.71
N VAL A 754 -5.56 -15.98 1.41
CA VAL A 754 -4.20 -16.14 1.94
C VAL A 754 -3.83 -14.85 2.70
N PRO A 755 -4.09 -14.75 4.03
CA PRO A 755 -3.95 -13.51 4.79
C PRO A 755 -2.49 -13.14 5.08
N HIS A 756 -2.28 -11.86 5.45
CA HIS A 756 -1.00 -11.30 5.92
C HIS A 756 -0.28 -12.23 6.92
N GLY A 757 1.01 -12.49 6.70
CA GLY A 757 1.87 -13.30 7.58
C GLY A 757 1.70 -14.83 7.51
N TYR A 758 0.78 -15.37 6.70
CA TYR A 758 0.56 -16.83 6.61
C TYR A 758 1.51 -17.57 5.66
N GLU A 759 2.48 -16.90 5.06
CA GLU A 759 3.63 -17.52 4.41
C GLU A 759 4.76 -17.85 5.41
N ILE A 760 4.80 -17.20 6.58
CA ILE A 760 5.87 -17.36 7.57
C ILE A 760 5.96 -18.81 8.06
N GLU A 761 4.83 -19.49 8.29
CA GLU A 761 4.81 -20.89 8.73
C GLU A 761 5.51 -21.84 7.74
N PHE A 762 5.42 -21.54 6.43
CA PHE A 762 6.14 -22.27 5.38
C PHE A 762 7.63 -21.92 5.34
N VAL A 763 8.00 -20.65 5.57
CA VAL A 763 9.39 -20.19 5.67
C VAL A 763 10.10 -20.79 6.90
N PHE A 764 9.43 -20.94 8.04
CA PHE A 764 10.02 -21.45 9.27
C PHE A 764 9.98 -22.98 9.41
N GLY A 765 9.22 -23.69 8.56
CA GLY A 765 9.23 -25.16 8.51
C GLY A 765 8.12 -25.86 9.30
N LEU A 766 7.07 -25.14 9.73
CA LEU A 766 5.97 -25.72 10.53
C LEU A 766 5.26 -26.89 9.82
N PRO A 767 5.02 -26.87 8.48
CA PRO A 767 4.51 -28.03 7.74
C PRO A 767 5.36 -29.31 7.83
N LEU A 768 6.57 -29.25 8.39
CA LEU A 768 7.43 -30.43 8.62
C LEU A 768 7.24 -31.05 10.01
N GLN A 769 6.40 -30.46 10.87
CA GLN A 769 6.01 -31.04 12.17
C GLN A 769 4.73 -31.90 11.99
N PRO A 770 4.80 -33.25 12.05
CA PRO A 770 3.64 -34.10 11.73
C PRO A 770 2.44 -33.90 12.66
N ALA A 771 2.66 -33.39 13.88
CA ALA A 771 1.62 -33.09 14.84
C ALA A 771 0.74 -31.88 14.49
N LEU A 772 1.13 -31.07 13.48
CA LEU A 772 0.36 -29.90 13.03
C LEU A 772 -0.59 -30.21 11.85
N ASN A 773 -0.62 -31.45 11.35
CA ASN A 773 -1.59 -31.97 10.37
C ASN A 773 -1.61 -31.31 8.97
N TYR A 774 -0.55 -30.60 8.58
CA TYR A 774 -0.35 -30.13 7.21
C TYR A 774 -0.30 -31.27 6.19
N THR A 775 -0.66 -31.00 4.93
CA THR A 775 -0.58 -31.97 3.84
C THR A 775 0.85 -32.23 3.38
N ALA A 776 1.09 -33.39 2.75
CA ALA A 776 2.39 -33.71 2.16
C ALA A 776 2.83 -32.71 1.07
N SER A 777 1.88 -32.11 0.35
CA SER A 777 2.10 -31.00 -0.59
C SER A 777 2.60 -29.73 0.11
N GLU A 778 2.09 -29.43 1.30
CA GLU A 778 2.50 -28.26 2.09
C GLU A 778 3.87 -28.47 2.75
N ALA A 779 4.17 -29.69 3.20
CA ALA A 779 5.52 -30.07 3.59
C ALA A 779 6.53 -29.90 2.43
N ALA A 780 6.15 -30.29 1.21
CA ALA A 780 6.98 -30.09 0.02
C ALA A 780 7.16 -28.60 -0.36
N LEU A 781 6.10 -27.79 -0.23
CA LEU A 781 6.16 -26.33 -0.42
C LEU A 781 7.08 -25.68 0.62
N SER A 782 6.93 -26.02 1.90
CA SER A 782 7.78 -25.50 2.98
C SER A 782 9.25 -25.88 2.79
N HIS A 783 9.55 -27.14 2.45
CA HIS A 783 10.91 -27.55 2.06
C HIS A 783 11.47 -26.68 0.92
N ARG A 784 10.67 -26.39 -0.11
CA ARG A 784 11.07 -25.55 -1.25
C ARG A 784 11.26 -24.07 -0.87
N MET A 785 10.43 -23.52 0.02
CA MET A 785 10.56 -22.14 0.50
C MET A 785 11.77 -21.96 1.41
N MET A 786 11.95 -22.84 2.40
CA MET A 786 13.18 -22.90 3.19
C MET A 786 14.41 -23.00 2.29
N ARG A 787 14.35 -23.82 1.24
CA ARG A 787 15.44 -23.97 0.27
C ARG A 787 15.79 -22.69 -0.46
N TYR A 788 14.79 -21.95 -0.95
CA TYR A 788 14.99 -20.65 -1.59
C TYR A 788 15.57 -19.60 -0.62
N TRP A 789 15.06 -19.49 0.61
CA TRP A 789 15.59 -18.56 1.63
C TRP A 789 17.02 -18.94 2.04
N GLY A 790 17.31 -20.23 2.22
CA GLY A 790 18.63 -20.75 2.55
C GLY A 790 19.65 -20.55 1.41
N ASN A 791 19.25 -20.78 0.15
CA ASN A 791 20.09 -20.50 -1.02
C ASN A 791 20.40 -19.00 -1.09
N PHE A 792 19.38 -18.14 -1.03
CA PHE A 792 19.53 -16.70 -1.06
C PHE A 792 20.46 -16.20 0.07
N ALA A 793 20.33 -16.72 1.30
CA ALA A 793 21.22 -16.37 2.42
C ALA A 793 22.69 -16.81 2.22
N ARG A 794 22.95 -17.82 1.38
CA ARG A 794 24.30 -18.30 1.03
C ARG A 794 24.92 -17.55 -0.15
N THR A 795 24.16 -17.33 -1.21
CA THR A 795 24.68 -16.82 -2.50
C THR A 795 24.28 -15.38 -2.77
N GLY A 796 23.05 -14.98 -2.42
CA GLY A 796 22.35 -13.80 -2.97
C GLY A 796 21.35 -14.14 -4.08
N ASP A 797 21.11 -15.43 -4.33
CA ASP A 797 20.23 -15.97 -5.37
C ASP A 797 19.47 -17.18 -4.80
N PRO A 798 18.12 -17.23 -4.86
CA PRO A 798 17.34 -18.37 -4.35
C PRO A 798 17.53 -19.68 -5.14
N ASN A 799 18.04 -19.63 -6.37
CA ASN A 799 18.10 -20.79 -7.26
C ASN A 799 19.04 -21.89 -6.78
N ASP A 800 18.66 -23.15 -7.04
CA ASP A 800 19.53 -24.30 -6.85
C ASP A 800 20.50 -24.47 -8.02
N ALA A 801 21.78 -24.69 -7.70
CA ALA A 801 22.83 -24.97 -8.69
C ALA A 801 22.61 -26.25 -9.53
N SER A 802 21.62 -27.08 -9.18
CA SER A 802 21.18 -28.25 -9.97
C SER A 802 20.09 -27.94 -11.00
N GLY A 803 19.43 -26.77 -10.91
CA GLY A 803 18.31 -26.36 -11.78
C GLY A 803 17.01 -27.17 -11.63
N GLN A 804 16.94 -28.14 -10.71
CA GLN A 804 15.84 -29.11 -10.65
C GLN A 804 14.51 -28.55 -10.10
N ALA A 805 14.55 -27.46 -9.33
CA ALA A 805 13.37 -26.85 -8.70
C ALA A 805 12.58 -25.88 -9.62
N GLY A 806 13.01 -25.74 -10.88
CA GLY A 806 12.65 -24.59 -11.73
C GLY A 806 13.61 -23.41 -11.50
N HIS A 807 13.53 -22.40 -12.37
CA HIS A 807 14.39 -21.22 -12.32
C HIS A 807 13.58 -19.98 -11.93
N TRP A 808 13.85 -19.42 -10.75
CA TRP A 808 13.34 -18.14 -10.30
C TRP A 808 14.11 -17.02 -11.02
N PRO A 809 13.50 -16.26 -11.94
CA PRO A 809 14.21 -15.20 -12.64
C PRO A 809 14.44 -13.98 -11.74
N PRO A 810 15.54 -13.22 -11.91
CA PRO A 810 15.66 -11.92 -11.28
C PRO A 810 14.58 -10.97 -11.79
N TYR A 811 14.04 -10.18 -10.87
CA TYR A 811 13.23 -9.02 -11.12
C TYR A 811 14.15 -7.91 -11.66
N THR A 812 13.73 -7.24 -12.73
CA THR A 812 14.48 -6.12 -13.33
C THR A 812 13.53 -4.98 -13.62
N ALA A 813 14.04 -3.74 -13.66
CA ALA A 813 13.23 -2.53 -13.82
C ALA A 813 12.33 -2.52 -15.08
N THR A 814 12.68 -3.29 -16.12
CA THR A 814 11.90 -3.47 -17.35
C THR A 814 11.17 -4.81 -17.43
N GLY A 815 11.73 -5.87 -16.85
CA GLY A 815 11.17 -7.22 -16.93
C GLY A 815 10.12 -7.52 -15.86
N GLN A 816 10.23 -6.89 -14.67
CA GLN A 816 9.30 -6.99 -13.54
C GLN A 816 8.80 -8.41 -13.22
N ARG A 817 9.66 -9.42 -13.40
CA ARG A 817 9.30 -10.82 -13.22
C ARG A 817 9.31 -11.22 -11.76
N TYR A 818 8.29 -11.97 -11.37
CA TYR A 818 8.14 -12.56 -10.05
C TYR A 818 7.77 -14.04 -10.17
N VAL A 819 7.90 -14.82 -9.09
CA VAL A 819 7.38 -16.19 -9.05
C VAL A 819 6.12 -16.29 -8.21
N ARG A 820 5.22 -17.17 -8.60
CA ARG A 820 4.10 -17.64 -7.79
C ARG A 820 4.58 -18.78 -6.91
N LEU A 821 4.49 -18.61 -5.59
CA LEU A 821 4.78 -19.64 -4.59
C LEU A 821 3.46 -20.26 -4.13
N ASP A 822 3.18 -21.46 -4.64
CA ASP A 822 2.11 -22.33 -4.16
C ASP A 822 2.54 -23.80 -4.20
N THR A 823 1.62 -24.75 -3.97
CA THR A 823 1.92 -26.19 -3.97
C THR A 823 2.20 -26.79 -5.37
N GLY A 824 2.03 -26.04 -6.46
CA GLY A 824 2.28 -26.47 -7.83
C GLY A 824 3.76 -26.39 -8.27
N PRO A 825 4.02 -26.46 -9.59
CA PRO A 825 5.32 -26.12 -10.17
C PRO A 825 5.59 -24.60 -10.11
N LEU A 826 6.86 -24.19 -10.05
CA LEU A 826 7.24 -22.78 -10.03
C LEU A 826 6.77 -22.05 -11.30
N ALA A 827 5.78 -21.16 -11.16
CA ALA A 827 5.26 -20.34 -12.25
C ALA A 827 5.83 -18.92 -12.20
N VAL A 828 6.17 -18.36 -13.36
CA VAL A 828 6.69 -16.98 -13.49
C VAL A 828 5.58 -16.04 -13.95
N GLY A 829 5.33 -14.99 -13.17
CA GLY A 829 4.52 -13.84 -13.55
C GLY A 829 5.37 -12.63 -13.94
N GLN A 830 4.71 -11.59 -14.44
CA GLN A 830 5.32 -10.30 -14.79
C GLN A 830 4.38 -9.17 -14.38
N GLY A 831 4.93 -8.08 -13.83
CA GLY A 831 4.17 -6.86 -13.51
C GLY A 831 3.10 -7.08 -12.43
N LEU A 832 3.51 -7.58 -11.26
CA LEU A 832 2.63 -7.84 -10.12
C LEU A 832 1.74 -6.62 -9.81
N ARG A 833 0.43 -6.76 -10.05
CA ARG A 833 -0.61 -5.73 -9.87
C ARG A 833 -0.26 -4.36 -10.48
N ALA A 834 0.54 -4.36 -11.56
CA ALA A 834 1.25 -3.16 -12.06
C ALA A 834 0.35 -1.96 -12.38
N GLN A 835 -0.86 -2.16 -12.92
CA GLN A 835 -1.81 -1.07 -13.19
C GLN A 835 -2.28 -0.39 -11.90
N LEU A 836 -2.65 -1.17 -10.90
CA LEU A 836 -3.11 -0.68 -9.60
C LEU A 836 -1.96 -0.04 -8.83
N CYS A 837 -0.75 -0.60 -8.92
CA CYS A 837 0.42 0.02 -8.34
C CYS A 837 0.88 1.28 -9.07
N ALA A 838 0.62 1.43 -10.39
CA ALA A 838 0.77 2.71 -11.06
C ALA A 838 -0.24 3.76 -10.54
N PHE A 839 -1.49 3.35 -10.27
CA PHE A 839 -2.47 4.19 -9.61
C PHE A 839 -1.98 4.67 -8.22
N TRP A 840 -1.63 3.75 -7.31
CA TRP A 840 -1.20 4.11 -5.95
C TRP A 840 0.13 4.87 -5.87
N THR A 841 1.09 4.59 -6.76
CA THR A 841 2.46 5.14 -6.66
C THR A 841 2.76 6.29 -7.61
N ARG A 842 1.88 6.59 -8.58
CA ARG A 842 2.08 7.68 -9.57
C ARG A 842 0.89 8.61 -9.74
N PHE A 843 -0.35 8.10 -9.69
CA PHE A 843 -1.55 8.91 -9.91
C PHE A 843 -2.06 9.50 -8.59
N LEU A 844 -2.44 8.67 -7.62
CA LEU A 844 -3.05 9.12 -6.37
C LEU A 844 -2.16 10.10 -5.57
N PRO A 845 -0.82 9.96 -5.49
CA PRO A 845 0.02 10.93 -4.78
C PRO A 845 0.05 12.31 -5.46
N LYS A 846 -0.09 12.36 -6.81
CA LYS A 846 -0.24 13.64 -7.53
C LYS A 846 -1.61 14.25 -7.28
N LEU A 847 -2.66 13.44 -7.31
CA LEU A 847 -4.04 13.89 -7.07
C LEU A 847 -4.16 14.52 -5.67
N LEU A 848 -3.66 13.83 -4.63
CA LEU A 848 -3.61 14.34 -3.26
C LEU A 848 -2.86 15.68 -3.18
N ASN A 849 -1.65 15.77 -3.75
CA ASN A 849 -0.86 17.01 -3.73
C ASN A 849 -1.54 18.19 -4.44
N VAL A 850 -2.40 17.94 -5.43
CA VAL A 850 -3.21 18.99 -6.09
C VAL A 850 -4.47 19.32 -5.27
N THR A 851 -5.13 18.35 -4.65
CA THR A 851 -6.31 18.63 -3.80
C THR A 851 -5.94 19.34 -2.50
N ASP A 852 -4.79 19.01 -1.91
CA ASP A 852 -4.29 19.67 -0.69
C ASP A 852 -4.02 21.17 -0.92
N THR A 853 -3.52 21.55 -2.11
CA THR A 853 -3.35 22.96 -2.46
C THR A 853 -4.68 23.65 -2.75
N LEU A 854 -5.71 22.94 -3.21
CA LEU A 854 -7.06 23.48 -3.35
C LEU A 854 -7.73 23.73 -1.99
N GLU A 855 -7.60 22.83 -1.00
CA GLU A 855 -8.11 23.10 0.36
C GLU A 855 -7.39 24.29 1.01
N GLU A 856 -6.07 24.41 0.85
CA GLU A 856 -5.32 25.57 1.34
C GLU A 856 -5.72 26.87 0.63
N ALA A 857 -5.88 26.85 -0.70
CA ALA A 857 -6.35 27.99 -1.48
C ALA A 857 -7.79 28.38 -1.10
N GLU A 858 -8.69 27.42 -0.89
CA GLU A 858 -10.05 27.70 -0.43
C GLU A 858 -10.06 28.26 0.99
N ARG A 859 -9.19 27.76 1.89
CA ARG A 859 -9.01 28.29 3.24
C ARG A 859 -8.53 29.75 3.21
N GLN A 860 -7.56 30.06 2.36
CA GLN A 860 -7.07 31.44 2.16
C GLN A 860 -8.15 32.33 1.54
N TRP A 861 -8.88 31.83 0.54
CA TRP A 861 -10.01 32.53 -0.07
C TRP A 861 -11.12 32.82 0.95
N ARG A 862 -11.50 31.86 1.80
CA ARG A 862 -12.49 32.08 2.88
C ARG A 862 -12.03 33.14 3.87
N VAL A 863 -10.75 33.19 4.22
CA VAL A 863 -10.16 34.22 5.09
C VAL A 863 -10.21 35.60 4.43
N GLU A 864 -9.78 35.72 3.17
CA GLU A 864 -9.79 37.00 2.45
C GLU A 864 -11.21 37.44 2.05
N PHE A 865 -12.14 36.52 1.78
CA PHE A 865 -13.56 36.82 1.61
C PHE A 865 -14.18 37.38 2.90
N HIS A 866 -13.86 36.80 4.06
CA HIS A 866 -14.25 37.37 5.35
C HIS A 866 -13.61 38.74 5.59
N ARG A 867 -12.34 38.95 5.19
CA ARG A 867 -11.64 40.23 5.30
C ARG A 867 -12.28 41.31 4.41
N TRP A 868 -12.56 40.97 3.15
CA TRP A 868 -13.26 41.79 2.17
C TRP A 868 -14.69 42.12 2.61
N SER A 869 -15.45 41.15 3.11
CA SER A 869 -16.82 41.37 3.62
C SER A 869 -16.83 42.35 4.80
N ASN A 870 -15.90 42.21 5.74
CA ASN A 870 -15.71 43.18 6.83
C ASN A 870 -15.26 44.57 6.33
N TYR A 871 -14.43 44.63 5.29
CA TYR A 871 -14.06 45.89 4.63
C TYR A 871 -15.26 46.54 3.94
N MET A 872 -16.07 45.80 3.19
CA MET A 872 -17.26 46.30 2.49
C MET A 872 -18.33 46.82 3.45
N LEU A 873 -18.51 46.19 4.62
CA LEU A 873 -19.37 46.70 5.68
C LEU A 873 -18.88 48.06 6.23
N ARG A 874 -17.56 48.22 6.41
CA ARG A 874 -16.96 49.51 6.80
C ARG A 874 -17.06 50.56 5.69
N TRP A 875 -16.77 50.19 4.45
CA TRP A 875 -16.89 51.06 3.28
C TRP A 875 -18.33 51.54 3.10
N LYS A 876 -19.32 50.65 3.20
CA LYS A 876 -20.74 51.02 3.16
C LYS A 876 -21.10 52.00 4.28
N SER A 877 -20.62 51.79 5.50
CA SER A 877 -20.84 52.72 6.62
C SER A 877 -20.19 54.10 6.36
N GLN A 878 -18.99 54.14 5.78
CA GLN A 878 -18.32 55.38 5.38
C GLN A 878 -19.05 56.08 4.21
N PHE A 879 -19.55 55.33 3.24
CA PHE A 879 -20.32 55.85 2.12
C PHE A 879 -21.69 56.37 2.56
N GLU A 880 -22.39 55.68 3.47
CA GLU A 880 -23.62 56.18 4.12
C GLU A 880 -23.37 57.42 4.99
N HIS A 881 -22.17 57.58 5.56
CA HIS A 881 -21.79 58.81 6.26
C HIS A 881 -21.53 59.95 5.28
N TYR A 882 -20.71 59.72 4.24
CA TYR A 882 -20.37 60.71 3.22
C TYR A 882 -21.60 61.20 2.43
N SER A 883 -22.47 60.28 2.00
CA SER A 883 -23.72 60.63 1.29
C SER A 883 -24.76 61.35 2.16
N ARG A 884 -24.58 61.39 3.49
CA ARG A 884 -25.39 62.18 4.44
C ARG A 884 -24.72 63.49 4.86
N GLN A 885 -23.48 63.78 4.40
CA GLN A 885 -22.90 65.11 4.52
C GLN A 885 -23.49 66.00 3.42
N GLU A 886 -24.13 67.10 3.79
CA GLU A 886 -24.67 68.04 2.82
C GLU A 886 -23.54 68.61 1.95
N ARG A 887 -23.76 68.64 0.62
CA ARG A 887 -22.79 69.21 -0.33
C ARG A 887 -22.48 70.66 0.05
N CYS A 888 -21.19 71.01 0.01
CA CYS A 888 -20.71 72.34 0.33
C CYS A 888 -21.37 73.40 -0.57
N ALA A 889 -22.33 74.15 0.00
CA ALA A 889 -23.00 75.27 -0.66
C ALA A 889 -22.19 76.58 -0.49
N GLU A 890 -20.86 76.49 -0.68
CA GLU A 890 -19.94 77.63 -0.61
C GLU A 890 -18.64 77.30 -1.39
N LEU A 891 -18.65 77.60 -2.70
CA LEU A 891 -17.49 77.75 -3.59
C LEU A 891 -17.89 78.55 -4.85
#